data_AF-A0A6B8RLJ8-F1
#
_entry.id   AF-A0A6B8RLJ8-F1
#
_cell.length_a   1.000
_cell.length_b   1.000
_cell.length_c   1.000
_cell.angle_alpha   90.00
_cell.angle_beta   90.00
_cell.angle_gamma   90.00
#
_symmetry.space_group_name_H-M   'P 1'
#
loop_
_entity.id
_entity.type
_entity.pdbx_description
1 polymer ?
#
loop_
_entity_poly.entity_id
_entity_poly.type
_entity_poly.pdbx_seq_one_letter_code
_entity_poly.pdbx_strand_id
1 'polypeptide(L)'
;MLKKIGLLCCLLLLLQTHIPQKNLYAASILSLEDVIKRGLKQDQDLKDLQENLNQKKYEQTQAQQAIQDQADRDASSVAKPHSLSKDIDLAMKIPTARGGYSLAMSAVEDKQRQVTANITKLYIKTFQAMRVVPKVQLKLDAANKALKDTQTKLKFGIGTQDDVKEAEKAIEQANSELKLMQLDYKNSKIELGEIIGQNLEQDDFIFEVKPTYAKLSQSLIWQLIHLAEKTDMELLTNVSSRKLAEEKVNSTRNLYASKFGSGVMVPLNSLYNAQTVDSELLTTYYDQLLVDVKQQWGGNFLFPIPVTPFVMPIPKSMLQGEYDGLRYFDDIKYSLPISTLAMNKARATESQTRKSLILKIKKTYLDTKTAEENYAQALKAAEEVKLSMKAADKKLKTGILSKEEYIKLQEATETINDNVVTNQLSYQAALTQLDLDTSGALDRNIVPGILPWKTIDSGLDPLNKVPPVANPVIGSWSLKTIADNLTVDFSIKVDKNLKATHYALLTSDNQLIGSKLKLTSKIRHLSFMFNDPSKLKVVLYKKDTIIATALIDGLGAKGDLLQGDKVIKATDIKPSKVDKEAGTLLIGTYKINLEKLTNASLLAAQETMKKTGQGMYYKSEFSSGAWIGIDKVTDMDSINTSTGAKPVKASEIEQLKFTVVINDVGQIASVQTPEELQSALAELIQEQQQLKVDNTVAIAANKAETAASLSLQLKEIEAQIAFTQALIKGDADEAAKQMAIMNTPAAALSALPSNTAEASAAAKADLNSELAELTANLQQAQTNGDATLTEQLKLSITSTSTQIMKLQQSMDEAAKTNLAQSQAADAALADLQTEKTNLQNSLKQANEQGKKELTKQLQQQLNELSLKITAAEEKSEQAQIIVAQDNAAKQGVVEIPVASDETKLAELDKQLALIEEQIKQAQQKSDKSAVQELQLNSLQLEMDKAIIDSGLGEQIAVFEAAQLSLQKLADEAVKKGDSASFDELKKLKASNDIALQLALKSELFLNKANLEDSLAELKANGQANPLIEAEIIKITNQIVDNEKSKYSKEQLQKLAQLTKEIQTATNNQIQVLPVEKLISQGINIPLELPPVIIKGTTYITVRPLSEAFKSTVVWDDSDQTVTITNDQTTIICQIDNPIASVNGNEVRLTEPPRLLEHRTIVPLRFIVESLGLTIAWQDLTQTIEISGL
;
A
#
# COMPACT_ATOMS: atom_id res chain seq x y z
N MET A 1 -21.34 47.29 -35.08
CA MET A 1 -21.49 45.83 -35.23
C MET A 1 -22.67 45.23 -34.47
N LEU A 2 -23.21 45.85 -33.40
CA LEU A 2 -24.40 45.35 -32.68
C LEU A 2 -25.72 45.35 -33.50
N LYS A 3 -25.85 46.14 -34.58
CA LYS A 3 -27.05 46.14 -35.44
C LYS A 3 -27.15 44.96 -36.43
N LYS A 4 -26.12 44.10 -36.55
CA LYS A 4 -26.13 42.93 -37.47
C LYS A 4 -26.38 41.58 -36.75
N ILE A 5 -26.37 41.56 -35.41
CA ILE A 5 -26.65 40.34 -34.62
C ILE A 5 -28.16 40.26 -34.26
N GLY A 6 -28.83 41.41 -34.10
CA GLY A 6 -30.29 41.44 -33.88
C GLY A 6 -31.15 41.02 -35.07
N LEU A 7 -30.61 41.03 -36.29
CA LEU A 7 -31.38 40.69 -37.50
C LEU A 7 -31.43 39.18 -37.80
N LEU A 8 -30.57 38.37 -37.17
CA LEU A 8 -30.53 36.91 -37.38
C LEU A 8 -31.47 36.15 -36.44
N CYS A 9 -31.69 36.64 -35.21
CA CYS A 9 -32.69 36.08 -34.28
C CYS A 9 -34.14 36.42 -34.71
N CYS A 10 -34.38 37.59 -35.32
CA CYS A 10 -35.72 37.93 -35.82
C CYS A 10 -36.15 37.11 -37.05
N LEU A 11 -35.23 36.45 -37.77
CA LEU A 11 -35.58 35.69 -38.97
C LEU A 11 -35.95 34.22 -38.70
N LEU A 12 -35.65 33.69 -37.50
CA LEU A 12 -36.19 32.41 -37.02
C LEU A 12 -37.55 32.59 -36.32
N LEU A 13 -37.86 33.79 -35.83
CA LEU A 13 -39.19 34.17 -35.36
C LEU A 13 -40.20 34.43 -36.50
N LEU A 14 -39.73 34.65 -37.73
CA LEU A 14 -40.59 34.94 -38.90
C LEU A 14 -41.09 33.71 -39.68
N LEU A 15 -40.79 32.48 -39.21
CA LEU A 15 -41.37 31.24 -39.76
C LEU A 15 -42.60 30.74 -38.98
N GLN A 16 -43.11 31.52 -38.03
CA GLN A 16 -44.41 31.30 -37.39
C GLN A 16 -45.46 32.28 -37.95
N THR A 17 -46.05 31.99 -39.11
CA THR A 17 -47.26 32.70 -39.55
C THR A 17 -48.30 31.73 -40.10
N HIS A 18 -49.12 31.16 -39.22
CA HIS A 18 -50.57 31.39 -39.17
C HIS A 18 -51.23 30.36 -38.23
N ILE A 19 -51.22 30.65 -36.94
CA ILE A 19 -52.19 30.10 -36.01
C ILE A 19 -53.22 31.22 -35.78
N PRO A 20 -54.53 31.02 -36.03
CA PRO A 20 -55.53 32.03 -35.76
C PRO A 20 -55.53 32.36 -34.25
N GLN A 21 -55.15 33.60 -33.93
CA GLN A 21 -55.16 34.14 -32.58
C GLN A 21 -56.59 34.19 -32.06
N LYS A 22 -56.93 33.29 -31.14
CA LYS A 22 -57.99 33.51 -30.16
C LYS A 22 -57.51 33.04 -28.80
N ASN A 23 -57.41 34.02 -27.90
CA ASN A 23 -57.07 33.94 -26.46
C ASN A 23 -55.59 33.70 -26.10
N LEU A 24 -54.76 34.76 -26.22
CA LEU A 24 -53.52 34.88 -25.43
C LEU A 24 -53.85 35.58 -24.11
N TYR A 25 -54.16 34.80 -23.08
CA TYR A 25 -53.78 35.17 -21.71
C TYR A 25 -52.34 34.70 -21.49
N ALA A 26 -51.54 35.49 -20.78
CA ALA A 26 -50.09 35.38 -20.70
C ALA A 26 -49.62 34.05 -20.07
N ALA A 27 -49.41 33.02 -20.89
CA ALA A 27 -48.73 31.80 -20.49
C ALA A 27 -47.30 32.14 -20.04
N SER A 28 -46.92 31.66 -18.85
CA SER A 28 -45.59 31.90 -18.30
C SER A 28 -44.60 30.87 -18.84
N ILE A 29 -43.38 31.31 -19.20
CA ILE A 29 -42.34 30.40 -19.68
C ILE A 29 -41.70 29.73 -18.47
N LEU A 30 -41.71 28.39 -18.43
CA LEU A 30 -41.04 27.63 -17.39
C LEU A 30 -39.69 27.16 -17.91
N SER A 31 -38.61 27.85 -17.51
CA SER A 31 -37.26 27.56 -18.00
C SER A 31 -36.67 26.30 -17.36
N LEU A 32 -35.78 25.60 -18.08
CA LEU A 32 -35.06 24.43 -17.55
C LEU A 32 -34.33 24.75 -16.23
N GLU A 33 -33.73 25.94 -16.12
CA GLU A 33 -33.01 26.36 -14.91
C GLU A 33 -33.95 26.51 -13.70
N ASP A 34 -35.15 27.05 -13.90
CA ASP A 34 -36.15 27.18 -12.84
C ASP A 34 -36.67 25.80 -12.40
N VAL A 35 -36.88 24.88 -13.34
CA VAL A 35 -37.29 23.50 -13.06
C VAL A 35 -36.21 22.77 -12.28
N ILE A 36 -34.93 22.88 -12.68
CA ILE A 36 -33.80 22.29 -11.94
C ILE A 36 -33.76 22.84 -10.51
N LYS A 37 -33.82 24.17 -10.34
CA LYS A 37 -33.80 24.80 -9.00
C LYS A 37 -34.94 24.30 -8.11
N ARG A 38 -36.16 24.16 -8.65
CA ARG A 38 -37.32 23.66 -7.91
C ARG A 38 -37.18 22.17 -7.60
N GLY A 39 -36.77 21.36 -8.57
CA GLY A 39 -36.60 19.92 -8.39
C GLY A 39 -35.51 19.56 -7.38
N LEU A 40 -34.35 20.23 -7.42
CA LEU A 40 -33.30 20.06 -6.41
C LEU A 40 -33.78 20.41 -5.00
N LYS A 41 -34.68 21.39 -4.85
CA LYS A 41 -35.26 21.74 -3.55
C LYS A 41 -36.29 20.72 -3.07
N GLN A 42 -36.94 20.00 -3.99
CA GLN A 42 -38.04 19.10 -3.69
C GLN A 42 -37.57 17.66 -3.42
N ASP A 43 -36.53 17.20 -4.11
CA ASP A 43 -36.00 15.83 -4.03
C ASP A 43 -35.75 15.36 -2.59
N GLN A 44 -36.36 14.23 -2.21
CA GLN A 44 -36.32 13.71 -0.84
C GLN A 44 -34.98 13.05 -0.54
N ASP A 45 -34.48 12.21 -1.44
CA ASP A 45 -33.18 11.54 -1.30
C ASP A 45 -32.04 12.55 -1.10
N LEU A 46 -32.08 13.68 -1.81
CA LEU A 46 -31.08 14.75 -1.65
C LEU A 46 -31.16 15.41 -0.26
N LYS A 47 -32.37 15.60 0.29
CA LYS A 47 -32.54 16.11 1.66
C LYS A 47 -32.01 15.11 2.68
N ASP A 48 -32.32 13.83 2.50
CA ASP A 48 -31.85 12.75 3.37
C ASP A 48 -30.31 12.65 3.34
N LEU A 49 -29.69 12.83 2.16
CA LEU A 49 -28.23 12.90 2.03
C LEU A 49 -27.62 14.16 2.66
N GLN A 50 -28.30 15.31 2.60
CA GLN A 50 -27.87 16.53 3.29
C GLN A 50 -27.96 16.38 4.82
N GLU A 51 -28.99 15.70 5.32
CA GLU A 51 -29.10 15.36 6.73
C GLU A 51 -28.00 14.39 7.17
N ASN A 52 -27.74 13.33 6.38
CA ASN A 52 -26.62 12.42 6.59
C ASN A 52 -25.27 13.15 6.58
N LEU A 53 -25.06 14.10 5.67
CA LEU A 53 -23.85 14.93 5.65
C LEU A 53 -23.65 15.69 6.99
N ASN A 54 -24.72 16.29 7.53
CA ASN A 54 -24.68 16.95 8.82
C ASN A 54 -24.43 15.96 9.96
N GLN A 55 -25.03 14.76 9.91
CA GLN A 55 -24.76 13.69 10.87
C GLN A 55 -23.28 13.25 10.82
N LYS A 56 -22.72 13.02 9.64
CA LYS A 56 -21.31 12.61 9.46
C LYS A 56 -20.34 13.69 9.92
N LYS A 57 -20.70 14.97 9.72
CA LYS A 57 -19.95 16.10 10.27
C LYS A 57 -19.91 16.05 11.80
N TYR A 58 -21.03 15.74 12.45
CA TYR A 58 -21.10 15.61 13.90
C TYR A 58 -20.35 14.38 14.42
N GLU A 59 -20.46 13.24 13.74
CA GLU A 59 -19.68 12.02 14.04
C GLU A 59 -18.18 12.28 14.00
N GLN A 60 -17.70 13.11 13.06
CA GLN A 60 -16.29 13.52 12.99
C GLN A 60 -15.86 14.32 14.23
N THR A 61 -16.67 15.28 14.68
CA THR A 61 -16.39 16.03 15.92
C THR A 61 -16.41 15.12 17.14
N GLN A 62 -17.37 14.20 17.22
CA GLN A 62 -17.47 13.22 18.31
C GLN A 62 -16.29 12.25 18.34
N ALA A 63 -15.78 11.83 17.18
CA ALA A 63 -14.61 10.96 17.08
C ALA A 63 -13.38 11.59 17.75
N GLN A 64 -13.18 12.90 17.56
CA GLN A 64 -12.08 13.65 18.18
C GLN A 64 -12.26 13.76 19.70
N GLN A 65 -13.46 14.13 20.15
CA GLN A 65 -13.76 14.22 21.59
C GLN A 65 -13.62 12.87 22.28
N ALA A 66 -14.08 11.79 21.66
CA ALA A 66 -13.99 10.45 22.26
C ALA A 66 -12.55 9.95 22.42
N ILE A 67 -11.62 10.37 21.54
CA ILE A 67 -10.19 10.05 21.71
C ILE A 67 -9.60 10.86 22.88
N GLN A 68 -9.98 12.13 23.02
CA GLN A 68 -9.55 12.96 24.16
C GLN A 68 -10.08 12.40 25.49
N ASP A 69 -11.37 12.10 25.57
CA ASP A 69 -12.01 11.52 26.76
C ASP A 69 -11.39 10.16 27.14
N GLN A 70 -10.97 9.37 26.14
CA GLN A 70 -10.29 8.10 26.38
C GLN A 70 -8.87 8.33 26.89
N ALA A 71 -8.11 9.27 26.30
CA ALA A 71 -6.79 9.63 26.79
C ALA A 71 -6.81 10.14 28.25
N ASP A 72 -7.82 10.93 28.62
CA ASP A 72 -8.01 11.42 29.99
C ASP A 72 -8.33 10.28 30.97
N ARG A 73 -9.08 9.26 30.54
CA ARG A 73 -9.36 8.05 31.34
C ARG A 73 -8.12 7.17 31.49
N ASP A 74 -7.32 7.08 30.44
CA ASP A 74 -6.09 6.27 30.41
C ASP A 74 -4.98 6.90 31.28
N ALA A 75 -5.03 8.22 31.46
CA ALA A 75 -4.17 8.97 32.38
C ALA A 75 -4.61 8.87 33.86
N SER A 76 -5.75 8.24 34.17
CA SER A 76 -6.27 8.10 35.53
C SER A 76 -5.56 6.98 36.31
N SER A 77 -5.45 7.12 37.63
CA SER A 77 -4.91 6.09 38.54
C SER A 77 -5.74 4.80 38.60
N VAL A 78 -6.92 4.77 37.96
CA VAL A 78 -7.82 3.61 37.85
C VAL A 78 -7.93 3.12 36.39
N ALA A 79 -7.00 3.51 35.51
CA ALA A 79 -7.01 3.14 34.09
C ALA A 79 -7.01 1.61 33.92
N LYS A 80 -7.92 1.12 33.08
CA LYS A 80 -8.00 -0.31 32.71
C LYS A 80 -7.32 -0.52 31.35
N PRO A 81 -6.48 -1.55 31.18
CA PRO A 81 -5.88 -1.87 29.89
C PRO A 81 -6.93 -2.21 28.81
N HIS A 82 -6.58 -1.98 27.55
CA HIS A 82 -7.43 -2.26 26.38
C HIS A 82 -6.91 -3.45 25.57
N SER A 83 -7.80 -4.11 24.81
CA SER A 83 -7.41 -5.09 23.79
C SER A 83 -6.92 -4.40 22.52
N LEU A 84 -6.12 -5.11 21.71
CA LEU A 84 -5.63 -4.65 20.41
C LEU A 84 -6.76 -4.15 19.50
N SER A 85 -7.89 -4.85 19.48
CA SER A 85 -9.06 -4.47 18.68
C SER A 85 -9.57 -3.09 19.06
N LYS A 86 -9.67 -2.83 20.37
CA LYS A 86 -10.12 -1.53 20.89
C LYS A 86 -9.12 -0.42 20.58
N ASP A 87 -7.82 -0.70 20.64
CA ASP A 87 -6.77 0.25 20.28
C ASP A 87 -6.78 0.57 18.77
N ILE A 88 -6.98 -0.44 17.92
CA ILE A 88 -7.14 -0.26 16.46
C ILE A 88 -8.41 0.55 16.17
N ASP A 89 -9.53 0.26 16.84
CA ASP A 89 -10.78 0.99 16.65
C ASP A 89 -10.65 2.46 17.06
N LEU A 90 -9.93 2.76 18.15
CA LEU A 90 -9.61 4.12 18.56
C LEU A 90 -8.73 4.83 17.52
N ALA A 91 -7.69 4.17 17.01
CA ALA A 91 -6.83 4.72 15.96
C ALA A 91 -7.58 4.98 14.65
N MET A 92 -8.53 4.10 14.29
CA MET A 92 -9.34 4.21 13.08
C MET A 92 -10.53 5.17 13.22
N LYS A 93 -10.89 5.60 14.43
CA LYS A 93 -12.09 6.42 14.67
C LYS A 93 -12.08 7.77 13.94
N ILE A 94 -10.95 8.48 13.94
CA ILE A 94 -10.81 9.74 13.20
C ILE A 94 -10.75 9.50 11.68
N PRO A 95 -9.87 8.61 11.15
CA PRO A 95 -9.82 8.33 9.72
C PRO A 95 -11.17 7.91 9.12
N THR A 96 -11.89 7.01 9.79
CA THR A 96 -13.20 6.53 9.34
C THR A 96 -14.24 7.65 9.33
N ALA A 97 -14.30 8.48 10.37
CA ALA A 97 -15.24 9.59 10.41
C ALA A 97 -14.93 10.67 9.36
N ARG A 98 -13.64 10.98 9.13
CA ARG A 98 -13.18 11.88 8.05
C ARG A 98 -13.55 11.36 6.67
N GLY A 99 -13.26 10.08 6.38
CA GLY A 99 -13.62 9.43 5.12
C GLY A 99 -15.13 9.43 4.89
N GLY A 100 -15.91 9.08 5.93
CA GLY A 100 -17.37 9.11 5.89
C GLY A 100 -17.95 10.49 5.59
N TYR A 101 -17.42 11.56 6.19
CA TYR A 101 -17.83 12.93 5.89
C TYR A 101 -17.49 13.35 4.45
N SER A 102 -16.28 13.03 3.98
CA SER A 102 -15.86 13.34 2.59
C SER A 102 -16.72 12.63 1.55
N LEU A 103 -17.06 11.35 1.79
CA LEU A 103 -17.95 10.59 0.90
C LEU A 103 -19.38 11.12 0.95
N ALA A 104 -19.90 11.49 2.13
CA ALA A 104 -21.24 12.09 2.24
C ALA A 104 -21.33 13.42 1.48
N MET A 105 -20.27 14.24 1.53
CA MET A 105 -20.22 15.50 0.77
C MET A 105 -20.26 15.25 -0.73
N SER A 106 -19.44 14.30 -1.21
CA SER A 106 -19.39 13.92 -2.63
C SER A 106 -20.72 13.30 -3.08
N ALA A 107 -21.38 12.53 -2.22
CA ALA A 107 -22.68 11.90 -2.51
C ALA A 107 -23.80 12.94 -2.71
N VAL A 108 -23.79 14.04 -1.95
CA VAL A 108 -24.73 15.16 -2.15
C VAL A 108 -24.51 15.78 -3.53
N GLU A 109 -23.27 16.07 -3.91
CA GLU A 109 -22.96 16.64 -5.22
C GLU A 109 -23.34 15.70 -6.37
N ASP A 110 -23.10 14.39 -6.20
CA ASP A 110 -23.47 13.40 -7.20
C ASP A 110 -24.97 13.25 -7.36
N LYS A 111 -25.71 13.21 -6.25
CA LYS A 111 -27.17 13.17 -6.31
C LYS A 111 -27.73 14.43 -6.97
N GLN A 112 -27.16 15.61 -6.72
CA GLN A 112 -27.56 16.84 -7.42
C GLN A 112 -27.39 16.71 -8.93
N ARG A 113 -26.28 16.12 -9.41
CA ARG A 113 -26.05 15.85 -10.84
C ARG A 113 -27.06 14.85 -11.40
N GLN A 114 -27.32 13.75 -10.70
CA GLN A 114 -28.31 12.74 -11.11
C GLN A 114 -29.72 13.35 -11.24
N VAL A 115 -30.15 14.12 -10.24
CA VAL A 115 -31.45 14.81 -10.24
C VAL A 115 -31.51 15.82 -11.39
N THR A 116 -30.45 16.60 -11.59
CA THR A 116 -30.36 17.58 -12.69
C THR A 116 -30.45 16.90 -14.06
N ALA A 117 -29.76 15.78 -14.26
CA ALA A 117 -29.80 15.01 -15.49
C ALA A 117 -31.19 14.40 -15.75
N ASN A 118 -31.83 13.85 -14.72
CA ASN A 118 -33.18 13.29 -14.81
C ASN A 118 -34.22 14.36 -15.14
N ILE A 119 -34.17 15.52 -14.46
CA ILE A 119 -35.01 16.68 -14.76
C ILE A 119 -34.80 17.14 -16.20
N THR A 120 -33.56 17.23 -16.65
CA THR A 120 -33.24 17.68 -18.02
C THR A 120 -33.82 16.73 -19.06
N LYS A 121 -33.70 15.41 -18.88
CA LYS A 121 -34.29 14.40 -19.77
C LYS A 121 -35.81 14.50 -19.82
N LEU A 122 -36.47 14.64 -18.67
CA LEU A 122 -37.93 14.78 -18.61
C LEU A 122 -38.41 16.11 -19.19
N TYR A 123 -37.67 17.21 -18.96
CA TYR A 123 -37.95 18.50 -19.58
C TYR A 123 -37.89 18.41 -21.11
N ILE A 124 -36.86 17.74 -21.66
CA ILE A 124 -36.73 17.49 -23.10
C ILE A 124 -37.91 16.64 -23.61
N LYS A 125 -38.29 15.57 -22.91
CA LYS A 125 -39.46 14.72 -23.25
C LYS A 125 -40.76 15.53 -23.28
N THR A 126 -41.02 16.34 -22.25
CA THR A 126 -42.20 17.21 -22.17
C THR A 126 -42.22 18.24 -23.29
N PHE A 127 -41.06 18.83 -23.63
CA PHE A 127 -40.94 19.74 -24.76
C PHE A 127 -41.21 19.05 -26.10
N GLN A 128 -40.76 17.81 -26.30
CA GLN A 128 -41.06 17.02 -27.50
C GLN A 128 -42.57 16.78 -27.63
N ALA A 129 -43.22 16.29 -26.57
CA ALA A 129 -44.66 16.03 -26.58
C ALA A 129 -45.48 17.32 -26.83
N MET A 130 -45.09 18.44 -26.23
CA MET A 130 -45.71 19.76 -26.45
C MET A 130 -45.70 20.17 -27.94
N ARG A 131 -44.60 19.92 -28.65
CA ARG A 131 -44.45 20.32 -30.07
C ARG A 131 -45.28 19.50 -31.04
N VAL A 132 -45.62 18.26 -30.68
CA VAL A 132 -46.32 17.33 -31.59
C VAL A 132 -47.83 17.60 -31.61
N VAL A 133 -48.44 17.96 -30.48
CA VAL A 133 -49.90 18.16 -30.36
C VAL A 133 -50.46 19.15 -31.40
N PRO A 134 -49.93 20.38 -31.57
CA PRO A 134 -50.45 21.32 -32.57
C PRO A 134 -50.32 20.82 -34.01
N LYS A 135 -49.31 20.00 -34.31
CA LYS A 135 -49.12 19.45 -35.66
C LYS A 135 -50.17 18.40 -36.00
N VAL A 136 -50.47 17.52 -35.05
CA VAL A 136 -51.54 16.52 -35.23
C VAL A 136 -52.90 17.20 -35.30
N GLN A 137 -53.10 18.31 -34.58
CA GLN A 137 -54.30 19.15 -34.74
C GLN A 137 -54.43 19.69 -36.17
N LEU A 138 -53.35 20.20 -36.76
CA LEU A 138 -53.37 20.66 -38.16
C LEU A 138 -53.67 19.52 -39.15
N LYS A 139 -53.16 18.30 -38.91
CA LYS A 139 -53.52 17.12 -39.72
C LYS A 139 -55.03 16.82 -39.63
N LEU A 140 -55.60 16.90 -38.43
CA LEU A 140 -57.04 16.70 -38.22
C LEU A 140 -57.86 17.79 -38.94
N ASP A 141 -57.45 19.05 -38.86
CA ASP A 141 -58.12 20.16 -39.55
C ASP A 141 -58.07 19.98 -41.08
N ALA A 142 -56.94 19.51 -41.61
CA ALA A 142 -56.78 19.17 -43.02
C ALA A 142 -57.67 17.99 -43.44
N ALA A 143 -57.76 16.94 -42.62
CA ALA A 143 -58.64 15.79 -42.86
C ALA A 143 -60.13 16.20 -42.85
N ASN A 144 -60.53 17.06 -41.90
CA ASN A 144 -61.88 17.63 -41.84
C ASN A 144 -62.21 18.47 -43.09
N LYS A 145 -61.26 19.26 -43.58
CA LYS A 145 -61.41 20.01 -44.83
C LYS A 145 -61.55 19.06 -46.03
N ALA A 146 -60.70 18.04 -46.11
CA ALA A 146 -60.75 17.04 -47.18
C ALA A 146 -62.11 16.32 -47.22
N LEU A 147 -62.65 15.92 -46.05
CA LEU A 147 -63.99 15.33 -45.97
C LEU A 147 -65.07 16.28 -46.53
N LYS A 148 -65.03 17.55 -46.15
CA LYS A 148 -65.99 18.56 -46.64
C LYS A 148 -65.91 18.73 -48.16
N ASP A 149 -64.70 18.73 -48.71
CA ASP A 149 -64.48 18.82 -50.15
C ASP A 149 -64.98 17.55 -50.88
N THR A 150 -64.72 16.35 -50.34
CA THR A 150 -65.21 15.08 -50.88
C THR A 150 -66.74 14.96 -50.80
N GLN A 151 -67.36 15.39 -49.70
CA GLN A 151 -68.82 15.48 -49.57
C GLN A 151 -69.43 16.45 -50.59
N THR A 152 -68.74 17.55 -50.88
CA THR A 152 -69.16 18.50 -51.91
C THR A 152 -69.08 17.86 -53.30
N LYS A 153 -67.99 17.14 -53.62
CA LYS A 153 -67.85 16.40 -54.89
C LYS A 153 -68.92 15.32 -55.07
N LEU A 154 -69.26 14.59 -54.00
CA LEU A 154 -70.35 13.61 -53.99
C LEU A 154 -71.70 14.28 -54.34
N LYS A 155 -72.00 15.45 -53.75
CA LYS A 155 -73.23 16.21 -54.06
C LYS A 155 -73.33 16.64 -55.54
N PHE A 156 -72.20 16.87 -56.20
CA PHE A 156 -72.14 17.22 -57.63
C PHE A 156 -72.01 15.99 -58.56
N GLY A 157 -72.06 14.76 -58.03
CA GLY A 157 -71.98 13.51 -58.81
C GLY A 157 -70.57 13.17 -59.32
N ILE A 158 -69.53 13.82 -58.76
CA ILE A 158 -68.12 13.67 -59.18
C ILE A 158 -67.36 12.70 -58.26
N GLY A 159 -67.85 12.45 -57.04
CA GLY A 159 -67.25 11.53 -56.06
C GLY A 159 -68.15 10.33 -55.73
N THR A 160 -67.57 9.30 -55.10
CA THR A 160 -68.28 8.09 -54.66
C THR A 160 -68.53 8.09 -53.15
N GLN A 161 -69.45 7.23 -52.70
CA GLN A 161 -69.68 7.02 -51.26
C GLN A 161 -68.48 6.38 -50.56
N ASP A 162 -67.67 5.60 -51.27
CA ASP A 162 -66.48 4.96 -50.71
C ASP A 162 -65.35 5.99 -50.45
N ASP A 163 -65.23 7.03 -51.29
CA ASP A 163 -64.31 8.15 -51.06
C ASP A 163 -64.65 8.91 -49.76
N VAL A 164 -65.94 9.03 -49.43
CA VAL A 164 -66.40 9.65 -48.18
C VAL A 164 -66.03 8.78 -46.98
N LYS A 165 -66.23 7.45 -47.06
CA LYS A 165 -65.83 6.52 -45.99
C LYS A 165 -64.32 6.55 -45.74
N GLU A 166 -63.51 6.66 -46.80
CA GLU A 166 -62.05 6.76 -46.67
C GLU A 166 -61.64 8.06 -45.97
N ALA A 167 -62.27 9.19 -46.31
CA ALA A 167 -62.04 10.46 -45.63
C ALA A 167 -62.50 10.45 -44.16
N GLU A 168 -63.62 9.79 -43.84
CA GLU A 168 -64.09 9.58 -42.46
C GLU A 168 -63.10 8.74 -41.65
N LYS A 169 -62.56 7.66 -42.24
CA LYS A 169 -61.52 6.83 -41.62
C LYS A 169 -60.24 7.64 -41.33
N ALA A 170 -59.82 8.52 -42.24
CA ALA A 170 -58.67 9.39 -42.03
C ALA A 170 -58.87 10.36 -40.84
N ILE A 171 -60.09 10.87 -40.64
CA ILE A 171 -60.45 11.68 -39.46
C ILE A 171 -60.42 10.84 -38.18
N GLU A 172 -60.95 9.62 -38.19
CA GLU A 172 -60.92 8.72 -37.04
C GLU A 172 -59.47 8.41 -36.60
N GLN A 173 -58.59 8.15 -37.58
CA GLN A 173 -57.16 7.93 -37.34
C GLN A 173 -56.48 9.19 -36.76
N ALA A 174 -56.73 10.37 -37.35
CA ALA A 174 -56.15 11.63 -36.86
C ALA A 174 -56.66 12.01 -35.46
N ASN A 175 -57.93 11.76 -35.14
CA ASN A 175 -58.49 11.95 -33.80
C ASN A 175 -57.85 11.00 -32.78
N SER A 176 -57.63 9.74 -33.16
CA SER A 176 -56.97 8.75 -32.31
C SER A 176 -55.50 9.15 -32.04
N GLU A 177 -54.77 9.56 -33.09
CA GLU A 177 -53.39 10.08 -32.96
C GLU A 177 -53.34 11.32 -32.07
N LEU A 178 -54.25 12.29 -32.26
CA LEU A 178 -54.32 13.50 -31.44
C LEU A 178 -54.53 13.17 -29.97
N LYS A 179 -55.47 12.27 -29.67
CA LYS A 179 -55.76 11.83 -28.30
C LYS A 179 -54.54 11.17 -27.66
N LEU A 180 -53.81 10.31 -28.39
CA LEU A 180 -52.58 9.68 -27.91
C LEU A 180 -51.50 10.72 -27.59
N MET A 181 -51.27 11.70 -28.46
CA MET A 181 -50.27 12.75 -28.23
C MET A 181 -50.67 13.71 -27.10
N GLN A 182 -51.96 14.01 -26.95
CA GLN A 182 -52.46 14.78 -25.81
C GLN A 182 -52.27 14.03 -24.49
N LEU A 183 -52.51 12.72 -24.47
CA LEU A 183 -52.26 11.88 -23.30
C LEU A 183 -50.77 11.79 -22.98
N ASP A 184 -49.90 11.63 -23.99
CA ASP A 184 -48.44 11.61 -23.80
C ASP A 184 -47.90 12.95 -23.26
N TYR A 185 -48.39 14.06 -23.80
CA TYR A 185 -48.06 15.38 -23.27
C TYR A 185 -48.57 15.57 -21.85
N LYS A 186 -49.81 15.16 -21.57
CA LYS A 186 -50.38 15.21 -20.23
C LYS A 186 -49.53 14.38 -19.24
N ASN A 187 -49.20 13.14 -19.59
CA ASN A 187 -48.38 12.26 -18.77
C ASN A 187 -46.99 12.86 -18.51
N SER A 188 -46.33 13.40 -19.54
CA SER A 188 -45.01 14.03 -19.39
C SER A 188 -45.05 15.27 -18.48
N LYS A 189 -46.14 16.04 -18.50
CA LYS A 189 -46.35 17.15 -17.54
C LYS A 189 -46.53 16.65 -16.11
N ILE A 190 -47.25 15.54 -15.90
CA ILE A 190 -47.42 14.94 -14.56
C ILE A 190 -46.06 14.50 -14.03
N GLU A 191 -45.30 13.71 -14.80
CA GLU A 191 -43.96 13.22 -14.43
C GLU A 191 -43.02 14.38 -14.05
N LEU A 192 -43.02 15.46 -14.84
CA LEU A 192 -42.20 16.64 -14.56
C LEU A 192 -42.70 17.42 -13.33
N GLY A 193 -44.02 17.52 -13.17
CA GLY A 193 -44.69 18.22 -12.07
C GLY A 193 -44.46 17.55 -10.72
N GLU A 194 -44.47 16.22 -10.68
CA GLU A 194 -44.15 15.42 -9.50
C GLU A 194 -42.75 15.73 -8.98
N ILE A 195 -41.74 15.80 -9.86
CA ILE A 195 -40.34 16.07 -9.45
C ILE A 195 -40.16 17.48 -8.87
N ILE A 196 -40.88 18.48 -9.39
CA ILE A 196 -40.77 19.86 -8.90
C ILE A 196 -41.81 20.22 -7.83
N GLY A 197 -42.67 19.28 -7.44
CA GLY A 197 -43.73 19.49 -6.45
C GLY A 197 -44.81 20.48 -6.89
N GLN A 198 -45.10 20.55 -8.20
CA GLN A 198 -46.10 21.47 -8.77
C GLN A 198 -47.05 20.74 -9.71
N ASN A 199 -48.34 21.04 -9.63
CA ASN A 199 -49.31 20.49 -10.57
C ASN A 199 -49.27 21.23 -11.93
N LEU A 200 -48.48 20.70 -12.87
CA LEU A 200 -48.36 21.24 -14.22
C LEU A 200 -49.57 20.90 -15.13
N GLU A 201 -50.57 20.16 -14.66
CA GLU A 201 -51.78 19.90 -15.45
C GLU A 201 -52.64 21.15 -15.63
N GLN A 202 -52.79 21.92 -14.55
CA GLN A 202 -53.73 23.05 -14.45
C GLN A 202 -53.13 24.38 -14.88
N ASP A 203 -51.80 24.48 -14.91
CA ASP A 203 -51.07 25.69 -15.25
C ASP A 203 -50.73 25.75 -16.75
N ASP A 204 -50.99 26.90 -17.39
CA ASP A 204 -50.62 27.18 -18.78
C ASP A 204 -49.13 27.59 -18.87
N PHE A 205 -48.24 26.60 -18.78
CA PHE A 205 -46.80 26.79 -19.00
C PHE A 205 -46.38 26.45 -20.43
N ILE A 206 -45.41 27.22 -20.93
CA ILE A 206 -44.70 26.92 -22.17
C ILE A 206 -43.26 26.50 -21.83
N PHE A 207 -42.81 25.41 -22.46
CA PHE A 207 -41.45 24.90 -22.34
C PHE A 207 -40.59 25.39 -23.50
N GLU A 208 -39.34 25.75 -23.21
CA GLU A 208 -38.38 26.21 -24.22
C GLU A 208 -37.04 25.50 -24.01
N VAL A 209 -36.57 24.82 -25.05
CA VAL A 209 -35.22 24.25 -25.09
C VAL A 209 -34.33 25.10 -25.98
N LYS A 210 -33.39 25.82 -25.36
CA LYS A 210 -32.41 26.64 -26.09
C LYS A 210 -31.29 25.73 -26.64
N PRO A 211 -30.84 25.95 -27.89
CA PRO A 211 -29.75 25.16 -28.45
C PRO A 211 -28.46 25.40 -27.68
N THR A 212 -27.79 24.30 -27.33
CA THR A 212 -26.47 24.27 -26.72
C THR A 212 -25.61 23.24 -27.44
N TYR A 213 -24.29 23.39 -27.37
CA TYR A 213 -23.35 22.40 -27.88
C TYR A 213 -22.08 22.35 -27.02
N ALA A 214 -21.38 21.23 -27.06
CA ALA A 214 -20.07 21.11 -26.45
C ALA A 214 -18.98 21.12 -27.53
N LYS A 215 -17.80 21.66 -27.20
CA LYS A 215 -16.63 21.59 -28.10
C LYS A 215 -15.96 20.22 -27.97
N LEU A 216 -16.60 19.19 -28.52
CA LEU A 216 -16.10 17.82 -28.42
C LEU A 216 -14.89 17.66 -29.37
N SER A 217 -13.69 17.52 -28.80
CA SER A 217 -12.48 17.14 -29.51
C SER A 217 -11.88 15.88 -28.92
N GLN A 218 -11.02 15.18 -29.67
CA GLN A 218 -10.37 13.98 -29.15
C GLN A 218 -9.49 14.28 -27.93
N SER A 219 -8.88 15.47 -27.84
CA SER A 219 -8.10 15.88 -26.67
C SER A 219 -8.95 16.09 -25.40
N LEU A 220 -10.23 16.41 -25.56
CA LEU A 220 -11.14 16.67 -24.46
C LEU A 220 -11.45 15.39 -23.67
N ILE A 221 -11.52 14.23 -24.32
CA ILE A 221 -11.89 12.96 -23.67
C ILE A 221 -11.00 12.65 -22.46
N TRP A 222 -9.70 12.95 -22.55
CA TRP A 222 -8.75 12.71 -21.47
C TRP A 222 -8.90 13.69 -20.32
N GLN A 223 -9.27 14.95 -20.61
CA GLN A 223 -9.60 15.92 -19.59
C GLN A 223 -10.87 15.51 -18.84
N LEU A 224 -11.87 15.02 -19.57
CA LEU A 224 -13.11 14.51 -19.00
C LEU A 224 -12.84 13.29 -18.10
N ILE A 225 -12.06 12.31 -18.57
CA ILE A 225 -11.65 11.14 -17.76
C ILE A 225 -10.94 11.59 -16.49
N HIS A 226 -9.95 12.49 -16.60
CA HIS A 226 -9.19 12.94 -15.44
C HIS A 226 -10.06 13.66 -14.38
N LEU A 227 -10.98 14.51 -14.84
CA LEU A 227 -11.90 15.20 -13.93
C LEU A 227 -12.89 14.21 -13.31
N ALA A 228 -13.42 13.27 -14.09
CA ALA A 228 -14.33 12.23 -13.62
C ALA A 228 -13.68 11.31 -12.57
N GLU A 229 -12.39 10.97 -12.71
CA GLU A 229 -11.67 10.20 -11.69
C GLU A 229 -11.64 10.86 -10.30
N LYS A 230 -11.86 12.18 -10.23
CA LYS A 230 -11.91 12.96 -8.97
C LYS A 230 -13.31 13.12 -8.41
N THR A 231 -14.36 12.84 -9.19
CA THR A 231 -15.75 13.16 -8.83
C THR A 231 -16.69 11.96 -8.93
N ASP A 232 -16.29 10.87 -9.58
CA ASP A 232 -17.07 9.64 -9.70
C ASP A 232 -17.25 8.95 -8.33
N MET A 233 -18.50 8.69 -7.97
CA MET A 233 -18.84 8.21 -6.63
C MET A 233 -18.38 6.78 -6.33
N GLU A 234 -18.45 5.90 -7.33
CA GLU A 234 -18.03 4.51 -7.16
C GLU A 234 -16.52 4.46 -6.94
N LEU A 235 -15.77 5.18 -7.79
CA LEU A 235 -14.33 5.29 -7.66
C LEU A 235 -13.93 5.98 -6.36
N LEU A 236 -14.56 7.10 -5.97
CA LEU A 236 -14.27 7.79 -4.70
C LEU A 236 -14.53 6.88 -3.49
N THR A 237 -15.61 6.09 -3.51
CA THR A 237 -15.91 5.12 -2.45
C THR A 237 -14.84 4.04 -2.36
N ASN A 238 -14.39 3.51 -3.50
CA ASN A 238 -13.34 2.49 -3.55
C ASN A 238 -11.96 3.05 -3.20
N VAL A 239 -11.63 4.28 -3.62
CA VAL A 239 -10.43 5.02 -3.21
C VAL A 239 -10.44 5.25 -1.69
N SER A 240 -11.57 5.70 -1.13
CA SER A 240 -11.71 5.89 0.32
C SER A 240 -11.55 4.57 1.07
N SER A 241 -12.15 3.48 0.56
CA SER A 241 -12.04 2.15 1.16
C SER A 241 -10.61 1.63 1.15
N ARG A 242 -9.88 1.81 0.03
CA ARG A 242 -8.44 1.52 -0.06
C ARG A 242 -7.67 2.31 0.98
N LYS A 243 -7.87 3.63 1.04
CA LYS A 243 -7.15 4.50 1.95
C LYS A 243 -7.43 4.17 3.43
N LEU A 244 -8.67 3.80 3.78
CA LEU A 244 -9.01 3.33 5.12
C LEU A 244 -8.37 1.98 5.44
N ALA A 245 -8.31 1.06 4.47
CA ALA A 245 -7.64 -0.22 4.66
C ALA A 245 -6.13 -0.05 4.85
N GLU A 246 -5.49 0.83 4.07
CA GLU A 246 -4.08 1.21 4.26
C GLU A 246 -3.82 1.81 5.64
N GLU A 247 -4.69 2.72 6.10
CA GLU A 247 -4.57 3.33 7.43
C GLU A 247 -4.77 2.31 8.55
N LYS A 248 -5.66 1.33 8.35
CA LYS A 248 -5.87 0.22 9.29
C LYS A 248 -4.61 -0.63 9.42
N VAL A 249 -3.96 -0.97 8.30
CA VAL A 249 -2.70 -1.72 8.31
C VAL A 249 -1.60 -0.92 9.01
N ASN A 250 -1.46 0.37 8.68
CA ASN A 250 -0.46 1.24 9.31
C ASN A 250 -0.68 1.39 10.82
N SER A 251 -1.92 1.64 11.25
CA SER A 251 -2.30 1.73 12.66
C SER A 251 -1.99 0.42 13.40
N THR A 252 -2.35 -0.71 12.80
CA THR A 252 -2.05 -2.04 13.35
C THR A 252 -0.54 -2.22 13.50
N ARG A 253 0.26 -1.96 12.46
CA ARG A 253 1.74 -2.08 12.53
C ARG A 253 2.36 -1.20 13.61
N ASN A 254 1.89 0.04 13.75
CA ASN A 254 2.39 0.97 14.75
C ASN A 254 2.09 0.48 16.18
N LEU A 255 0.89 -0.05 16.43
CA LEU A 255 0.53 -0.64 17.72
C LEU A 255 1.41 -1.84 18.06
N TYR A 256 1.67 -2.72 17.09
CA TYR A 256 2.56 -3.87 17.28
C TYR A 256 4.00 -3.43 17.57
N ALA A 257 4.53 -2.48 16.80
CA ALA A 257 5.87 -1.94 17.04
C ALA A 257 5.99 -1.27 18.42
N SER A 258 4.92 -0.63 18.91
CA SER A 258 4.86 -0.04 20.24
C SER A 258 4.84 -1.09 21.35
N LYS A 259 4.28 -2.27 21.12
CA LYS A 259 4.15 -3.34 22.14
C LYS A 259 5.34 -4.30 22.15
N PHE A 260 5.86 -4.67 20.99
CA PHE A 260 6.90 -5.71 20.84
C PHE A 260 8.28 -5.16 20.46
N GLY A 261 8.39 -3.85 20.31
CA GLY A 261 9.61 -3.19 19.87
C GLY A 261 9.76 -3.18 18.34
N SER A 262 10.51 -2.20 17.85
CA SER A 262 10.68 -1.98 16.41
C SER A 262 11.49 -3.09 15.72
N GLY A 263 12.41 -3.75 16.43
CA GLY A 263 13.26 -4.82 15.91
C GLY A 263 12.48 -6.06 15.49
N VAL A 264 11.50 -6.49 16.30
CA VAL A 264 10.65 -7.67 16.01
C VAL A 264 9.77 -7.44 14.78
N MET A 265 9.45 -6.17 14.48
CA MET A 265 8.62 -5.79 13.34
C MET A 265 9.41 -5.60 12.03
N VAL A 266 10.75 -5.68 12.04
CA VAL A 266 11.57 -5.41 10.84
C VAL A 266 11.21 -6.32 9.66
N PRO A 267 11.15 -7.66 9.80
CA PRO A 267 10.79 -8.56 8.68
C PRO A 267 9.35 -8.36 8.21
N LEU A 268 8.43 -8.09 9.14
CA LEU A 268 7.03 -7.86 8.82
C LEU A 268 6.83 -6.51 8.10
N ASN A 269 7.64 -5.52 8.46
CA ASN A 269 7.63 -4.21 7.84
C ASN A 269 8.26 -4.21 6.45
N SER A 270 9.28 -5.02 6.19
CA SER A 270 9.87 -5.18 4.86
C SER A 270 8.88 -5.85 3.90
N LEU A 271 8.20 -6.92 4.34
CA LEU A 271 7.13 -7.58 3.57
C LEU A 271 5.97 -6.65 3.21
N TYR A 272 5.57 -5.79 4.13
CA TYR A 272 4.56 -4.78 3.85
C TYR A 272 5.02 -3.72 2.83
N ASN A 273 6.29 -3.31 2.90
CA ASN A 273 6.83 -2.26 2.03
C ASN A 273 7.10 -2.77 0.59
N ALA A 274 7.02 -4.07 0.35
CA ALA A 274 7.07 -4.65 -0.99
C ALA A 274 5.87 -4.18 -1.84
N GLN A 275 6.07 -4.04 -3.16
CA GLN A 275 5.00 -3.61 -4.08
C GLN A 275 3.79 -4.55 -4.04
N THR A 276 4.03 -5.84 -3.82
CA THR A 276 3.01 -6.88 -3.65
C THR A 276 3.26 -7.59 -2.33
N VAL A 277 2.30 -7.51 -1.40
CA VAL A 277 2.40 -8.23 -0.13
C VAL A 277 1.93 -9.67 -0.34
N ASP A 278 2.85 -10.62 -0.23
CA ASP A 278 2.54 -12.04 -0.19
C ASP A 278 1.84 -12.37 1.15
N SER A 279 0.57 -12.75 1.08
CA SER A 279 -0.27 -12.97 2.26
C SER A 279 0.13 -14.25 3.01
N GLU A 280 0.63 -15.26 2.30
CA GLU A 280 1.05 -16.54 2.87
C GLU A 280 2.40 -16.38 3.57
N LEU A 281 3.32 -15.66 2.95
CA LEU A 281 4.60 -15.29 3.55
C LEU A 281 4.39 -14.37 4.76
N LEU A 282 3.54 -13.33 4.64
CA LEU A 282 3.20 -12.44 5.75
C LEU A 282 2.59 -13.21 6.91
N THR A 283 1.67 -14.15 6.65
CA THR A 283 1.03 -14.97 7.68
C THR A 283 2.04 -15.91 8.34
N THR A 284 2.96 -16.50 7.57
CA THR A 284 4.01 -17.39 8.08
C THR A 284 4.98 -16.65 9.01
N TYR A 285 5.50 -15.49 8.58
CA TYR A 285 6.35 -14.65 9.44
C TYR A 285 5.60 -14.15 10.67
N TYR A 286 4.33 -13.84 10.50
CA TYR A 286 3.48 -13.40 11.59
C TYR A 286 3.23 -14.52 12.60
N ASP A 287 2.96 -15.75 12.15
CA ASP A 287 2.81 -16.92 13.02
C ASP A 287 4.12 -17.25 13.74
N GLN A 288 5.27 -17.11 13.06
CA GLN A 288 6.58 -17.26 13.70
C GLN A 288 6.81 -16.19 14.79
N LEU A 289 6.49 -14.92 14.51
CA LEU A 289 6.52 -13.84 15.49
C LEU A 289 5.66 -14.17 16.71
N LEU A 290 4.47 -14.75 16.51
CA LEU A 290 3.62 -15.20 17.62
C LEU A 290 4.26 -16.32 18.43
N VAL A 291 4.94 -17.27 17.78
CA VAL A 291 5.67 -18.37 18.44
C VAL A 291 6.85 -17.82 19.24
N ASP A 292 7.66 -16.93 18.66
CA ASP A 292 8.84 -16.35 19.29
C ASP A 292 8.45 -15.52 20.52
N VAL A 293 7.39 -14.72 20.40
CA VAL A 293 6.84 -13.96 21.54
C VAL A 293 6.29 -14.92 22.61
N LYS A 294 5.61 -16.01 22.23
CA LYS A 294 5.12 -17.04 23.18
C LYS A 294 6.27 -17.76 23.90
N GLN A 295 7.37 -18.06 23.21
CA GLN A 295 8.52 -18.75 23.79
C GLN A 295 9.26 -17.92 24.84
N GLN A 296 9.31 -16.59 24.69
CA GLN A 296 9.92 -15.69 25.69
C GLN A 296 9.26 -15.77 27.08
N TRP A 297 7.99 -16.19 27.13
CA TRP A 297 7.23 -16.39 28.37
C TRP A 297 7.23 -17.85 28.87
N GLY A 298 7.92 -18.75 28.17
CA GLY A 298 8.10 -20.15 28.58
C GLY A 298 9.09 -20.32 29.74
N GLY A 299 8.81 -21.29 30.63
CA GLY A 299 9.69 -21.69 31.73
C GLY A 299 9.24 -21.22 33.11
N ASN A 300 10.00 -21.62 34.14
CA ASN A 300 9.67 -21.33 35.54
C ASN A 300 10.65 -20.30 36.11
N PHE A 301 10.13 -19.27 36.77
CA PHE A 301 10.90 -18.45 37.69
C PHE A 301 11.10 -19.24 38.99
N LEU A 302 12.36 -19.37 39.44
CA LEU A 302 12.69 -20.11 40.65
C LEU A 302 12.69 -19.14 41.82
N PHE A 303 11.63 -19.17 42.63
CA PHE A 303 11.50 -18.27 43.78
C PHE A 303 11.95 -18.99 45.07
N PRO A 304 13.02 -18.54 45.74
CA PRO A 304 13.47 -19.14 46.98
C PRO A 304 12.56 -18.72 48.15
N ILE A 305 12.01 -19.68 48.88
CA ILE A 305 11.20 -19.40 50.08
C ILE A 305 12.17 -19.19 51.25
N PRO A 306 12.16 -18.03 51.92
CA PRO A 306 13.25 -17.61 52.82
C PRO A 306 13.41 -18.44 54.12
N VAL A 307 12.62 -19.49 54.33
CA VAL A 307 12.57 -20.27 55.58
C VAL A 307 12.64 -21.80 55.38
N THR A 308 12.75 -22.29 54.15
CA THR A 308 12.91 -23.73 53.86
C THR A 308 13.90 -23.96 52.70
N PRO A 309 14.59 -25.11 52.63
CA PRO A 309 15.56 -25.42 51.56
C PRO A 309 14.89 -25.80 50.23
N PHE A 310 13.60 -25.50 50.04
CA PHE A 310 12.84 -25.83 48.84
C PHE A 310 12.67 -24.59 47.94
N VAL A 311 12.96 -24.75 46.66
CA VAL A 311 12.72 -23.73 45.63
C VAL A 311 11.39 -24.05 44.95
N MET A 312 10.44 -23.12 44.99
CA MET A 312 9.17 -23.31 44.30
C MET A 312 9.32 -22.82 42.86
N PRO A 313 9.15 -23.69 41.85
CA PRO A 313 9.05 -23.25 40.47
C PRO A 313 7.71 -22.53 40.29
N ILE A 314 7.75 -21.23 40.05
CA ILE A 314 6.59 -20.46 39.64
C ILE A 314 6.66 -20.38 38.10
N PRO A 315 5.73 -20.99 37.37
CA PRO A 315 5.64 -20.79 35.92
C PRO A 315 5.64 -19.29 35.62
N LYS A 316 6.50 -18.82 34.70
CA LYS A 316 6.53 -17.40 34.28
C LYS A 316 5.16 -16.92 33.79
N SER A 317 4.29 -17.84 33.36
CA SER A 317 2.88 -17.61 33.04
C SER A 317 1.98 -17.24 34.22
N MET A 318 2.40 -17.39 35.48
CA MET A 318 1.67 -16.88 36.65
C MET A 318 2.00 -15.42 36.99
N LEU A 319 3.18 -14.93 36.58
CA LEU A 319 3.58 -13.52 36.72
C LEU A 319 3.01 -12.64 35.59
N GLN A 320 2.32 -13.26 34.63
CA GLN A 320 1.72 -12.64 33.45
C GLN A 320 0.60 -11.64 33.76
N GLY A 321 0.11 -11.59 35.01
CA GLY A 321 -1.10 -10.86 35.36
C GLY A 321 -2.30 -11.27 34.49
N GLU A 322 -3.48 -10.71 34.72
CA GLU A 322 -4.60 -10.86 33.77
C GLU A 322 -4.39 -10.06 32.46
N TYR A 323 -3.24 -9.42 32.28
CA TYR A 323 -3.10 -8.24 31.42
C TYR A 323 -1.84 -8.16 30.55
N ASP A 324 -0.94 -9.15 30.53
CA ASP A 324 0.33 -9.02 29.80
C ASP A 324 0.42 -9.92 28.55
N GLY A 325 0.39 -9.26 27.38
CA GLY A 325 0.80 -9.79 26.08
C GLY A 325 -0.10 -10.82 25.40
N LEU A 326 -0.45 -11.92 26.07
CA LEU A 326 -1.06 -13.09 25.41
C LEU A 326 -2.52 -12.91 25.02
N ARG A 327 -3.35 -12.27 25.86
CA ARG A 327 -4.73 -11.92 25.49
C ARG A 327 -4.80 -10.87 24.38
N TYR A 328 -3.75 -10.03 24.26
CA TYR A 328 -3.59 -9.05 23.17
C TYR A 328 -3.42 -9.74 21.79
N PHE A 329 -2.88 -10.97 21.79
CA PHE A 329 -2.75 -11.83 20.61
C PHE A 329 -3.91 -12.82 20.43
N ASP A 330 -4.45 -13.36 21.53
CA ASP A 330 -5.49 -14.39 21.47
C ASP A 330 -6.85 -13.81 21.00
N ASP A 331 -7.12 -12.52 21.23
CA ASP A 331 -8.38 -11.90 20.79
C ASP A 331 -8.45 -11.69 19.26
N ILE A 332 -7.32 -11.47 18.56
CA ILE A 332 -7.29 -11.45 17.09
C ILE A 332 -5.91 -11.91 16.58
N LYS A 333 -5.73 -13.24 16.50
CA LYS A 333 -4.51 -13.85 15.98
C LYS A 333 -4.11 -13.22 14.65
N TYR A 334 -4.99 -13.01 13.67
CA TYR A 334 -4.60 -12.56 12.32
C TYR A 334 -4.93 -11.10 11.96
N SER A 335 -4.94 -10.17 12.92
CA SER A 335 -5.38 -8.77 12.65
C SER A 335 -4.60 -8.07 11.52
N LEU A 336 -3.27 -8.23 11.51
CA LEU A 336 -2.41 -7.62 10.50
C LEU A 336 -2.52 -8.32 9.11
N PRO A 337 -2.45 -9.66 9.01
CA PRO A 337 -2.74 -10.34 7.75
C PRO A 337 -4.13 -10.01 7.17
N ILE A 338 -5.18 -10.02 8.00
CA ILE A 338 -6.56 -9.70 7.58
C ILE A 338 -6.68 -8.27 7.06
N SER A 339 -6.09 -7.29 7.77
CA SER A 339 -6.11 -5.89 7.33
C SER A 339 -5.31 -5.70 6.03
N THR A 340 -4.24 -6.47 5.83
CA THR A 340 -3.43 -6.43 4.60
C THR A 340 -4.15 -7.06 3.41
N LEU A 341 -4.85 -8.17 3.61
CA LEU A 341 -5.72 -8.76 2.59
C LEU A 341 -6.85 -7.79 2.20
N ALA A 342 -7.48 -7.14 3.19
CA ALA A 342 -8.50 -6.13 2.94
C ALA A 342 -7.96 -4.93 2.15
N MET A 343 -6.72 -4.51 2.41
CA MET A 343 -6.02 -3.46 1.64
C MET A 343 -5.78 -3.88 0.19
N ASN A 344 -5.29 -5.10 -0.05
CA ASN A 344 -5.06 -5.61 -1.40
C ASN A 344 -6.36 -5.77 -2.19
N LYS A 345 -7.42 -6.31 -1.55
CA LYS A 345 -8.77 -6.37 -2.13
C LYS A 345 -9.27 -4.98 -2.52
N ALA A 346 -9.13 -3.99 -1.64
CA ALA A 346 -9.54 -2.63 -1.93
C ALA A 346 -8.74 -1.99 -3.08
N ARG A 347 -7.42 -2.27 -3.20
CA ARG A 347 -6.59 -1.85 -4.35
C ARG A 347 -7.06 -2.45 -5.67
N ALA A 348 -7.34 -3.75 -5.68
CA ALA A 348 -7.84 -4.45 -6.86
C ALA A 348 -9.20 -3.89 -7.31
N THR A 349 -10.14 -3.71 -6.36
CA THR A 349 -11.46 -3.13 -6.63
C THR A 349 -11.35 -1.70 -7.17
N GLU A 350 -10.52 -0.83 -6.58
CA GLU A 350 -10.30 0.53 -7.11
C GLU A 350 -9.80 0.50 -8.56
N SER A 351 -8.79 -0.35 -8.85
CA SER A 351 -8.22 -0.50 -10.18
C SER A 351 -9.25 -0.95 -11.21
N GLN A 352 -10.11 -1.91 -10.84
CA GLN A 352 -11.21 -2.39 -11.69
C GLN A 352 -12.25 -1.30 -11.93
N THR A 353 -12.71 -0.60 -10.89
CA THR A 353 -13.67 0.51 -11.03
C THR A 353 -13.12 1.62 -11.93
N ARG A 354 -11.83 1.97 -11.79
CA ARG A 354 -11.18 2.96 -12.66
C ARG A 354 -11.18 2.53 -14.13
N LYS A 355 -10.85 1.26 -14.43
CA LYS A 355 -10.92 0.72 -15.80
C LYS A 355 -12.34 0.77 -16.36
N SER A 356 -13.32 0.36 -15.57
CA SER A 356 -14.74 0.40 -15.93
C SER A 356 -15.24 1.82 -16.21
N LEU A 357 -14.85 2.80 -15.37
CA LEU A 357 -15.17 4.21 -15.54
C LEU A 357 -14.60 4.75 -16.87
N ILE A 358 -13.33 4.47 -17.15
CA ILE A 358 -12.67 4.90 -18.40
C ILE A 358 -13.39 4.32 -19.62
N LEU A 359 -13.77 3.04 -19.59
CA LEU A 359 -14.50 2.40 -20.68
C LEU A 359 -15.91 2.99 -20.85
N LYS A 360 -16.60 3.24 -19.74
CA LYS A 360 -17.93 3.87 -19.73
C LYS A 360 -17.88 5.26 -20.38
N ILE A 361 -16.96 6.12 -19.94
CA ILE A 361 -16.78 7.47 -20.50
C ILE A 361 -16.42 7.42 -21.98
N LYS A 362 -15.53 6.51 -22.39
CA LYS A 362 -15.18 6.34 -23.81
C LYS A 362 -16.39 5.96 -24.65
N LYS A 363 -17.20 5.01 -24.19
CA LYS A 363 -18.41 4.59 -24.89
C LYS A 363 -19.41 5.73 -24.99
N THR A 364 -19.75 6.38 -23.87
CA THR A 364 -20.70 7.49 -23.85
C THR A 364 -20.22 8.66 -24.72
N TYR A 365 -18.92 8.96 -24.73
CA TYR A 365 -18.35 9.99 -25.61
C TYR A 365 -18.57 9.68 -27.09
N LEU A 366 -18.37 8.43 -27.52
CA LEU A 366 -18.59 8.02 -28.91
C LEU A 366 -20.09 8.05 -29.28
N ASP A 367 -20.97 7.68 -28.35
CA ASP A 367 -22.42 7.81 -28.54
C ASP A 367 -22.82 9.29 -28.70
N THR A 368 -22.26 10.19 -27.88
CA THR A 368 -22.48 11.63 -28.01
C THR A 368 -21.91 12.19 -29.31
N LYS A 369 -20.75 11.71 -29.77
CA LYS A 369 -20.19 12.07 -31.08
C LYS A 369 -21.07 11.63 -32.24
N THR A 370 -21.68 10.45 -32.14
CA THR A 370 -22.65 9.98 -33.13
C THR A 370 -23.87 10.90 -33.18
N ALA A 371 -24.38 11.33 -32.02
CA ALA A 371 -25.48 12.29 -31.94
C ALA A 371 -25.08 13.68 -32.49
N GLU A 372 -23.85 14.13 -32.26
CA GLU A 372 -23.29 15.38 -32.81
C GLU A 372 -23.30 15.36 -34.35
N GLU A 373 -22.83 14.26 -34.93
CA GLU A 373 -22.78 14.08 -36.39
C GLU A 373 -24.19 14.05 -37.00
N ASN A 374 -25.14 13.33 -36.39
CA ASN A 374 -26.53 13.31 -36.84
C ASN A 374 -27.16 14.72 -36.81
N TYR A 375 -26.87 15.51 -35.78
CA TYR A 375 -27.33 16.90 -35.69
C TYR A 375 -26.67 17.79 -36.74
N ALA A 376 -25.35 17.64 -36.97
CA ALA A 376 -24.63 18.33 -38.02
C ALA A 376 -25.21 18.06 -39.42
N GLN A 377 -25.54 16.80 -39.72
CA GLN A 377 -26.17 16.40 -40.98
C GLN A 377 -27.57 17.02 -41.15
N ALA A 378 -28.38 17.04 -40.09
CA ALA A 378 -29.69 17.70 -40.13
C ALA A 378 -29.55 19.22 -40.38
N LEU A 379 -28.59 19.89 -39.73
CA LEU A 379 -28.31 21.31 -39.95
C LEU A 379 -27.85 21.62 -41.38
N LYS A 380 -27.02 20.75 -41.97
CA LYS A 380 -26.60 20.85 -43.37
C LYS A 380 -27.81 20.74 -44.31
N ALA A 381 -28.68 19.74 -44.12
CA ALA A 381 -29.90 19.57 -44.91
C ALA A 381 -30.83 20.79 -44.82
N ALA A 382 -30.97 21.38 -43.64
CA ALA A 382 -31.76 22.60 -43.46
C ALA A 382 -31.16 23.83 -44.17
N GLU A 383 -29.83 23.97 -44.21
CA GLU A 383 -29.16 25.04 -44.96
C GLU A 383 -29.40 24.88 -46.48
N GLU A 384 -29.29 23.66 -47.01
CA GLU A 384 -29.56 23.34 -48.41
C GLU A 384 -31.01 23.67 -48.80
N VAL A 385 -31.98 23.26 -47.97
CA VAL A 385 -33.39 23.53 -48.24
C VAL A 385 -33.73 25.01 -48.07
N LYS A 386 -33.11 25.72 -47.13
CA LYS A 386 -33.25 27.19 -47.01
C LYS A 386 -32.78 27.91 -48.28
N LEU A 387 -31.71 27.46 -48.91
CA LEU A 387 -31.24 27.99 -50.20
C LEU A 387 -32.24 27.65 -51.32
N SER A 388 -32.77 26.42 -51.33
CA SER A 388 -33.79 25.99 -52.31
C SER A 388 -35.09 26.80 -52.19
N MET A 389 -35.54 27.11 -50.98
CA MET A 389 -36.74 27.92 -50.70
C MET A 389 -36.55 29.36 -51.17
N LYS A 390 -35.38 29.97 -50.94
CA LYS A 390 -35.08 31.30 -51.49
C LYS A 390 -35.12 31.34 -53.02
N ALA A 391 -34.67 30.26 -53.67
CA ALA A 391 -34.76 30.14 -55.12
C ALA A 391 -36.21 29.92 -55.58
N ALA A 392 -36.98 29.11 -54.86
CA ALA A 392 -38.41 28.88 -55.10
C ALA A 392 -39.24 30.17 -54.94
N ASP A 393 -38.97 30.97 -53.91
CA ASP A 393 -39.56 32.30 -53.70
C ASP A 393 -39.37 33.21 -54.92
N LYS A 394 -38.15 33.24 -55.46
CA LYS A 394 -37.85 34.03 -56.65
C LYS A 394 -38.63 33.53 -57.86
N LYS A 395 -38.72 32.21 -58.05
CA LYS A 395 -39.45 31.56 -59.15
C LYS A 395 -40.97 31.76 -59.04
N LEU A 396 -41.52 31.73 -57.82
CA LEU A 396 -42.94 32.01 -57.55
C LEU A 396 -43.28 33.46 -57.89
N LYS A 397 -42.43 34.42 -57.48
CA LYS A 397 -42.59 35.85 -57.83
C LYS A 397 -42.53 36.13 -59.33
N THR A 398 -41.78 35.32 -60.09
CA THR A 398 -41.69 35.41 -61.55
C THR A 398 -42.72 34.54 -62.29
N GLY A 399 -43.61 33.84 -61.57
CA GLY A 399 -44.64 32.97 -62.16
C GLY A 399 -44.12 31.67 -62.78
N ILE A 400 -42.85 31.31 -62.55
CA ILE A 400 -42.21 30.10 -63.11
C ILE A 400 -42.59 28.85 -62.30
N LEU A 401 -42.89 29.00 -61.01
CA LEU A 401 -43.29 27.92 -60.10
C LEU A 401 -44.77 28.07 -59.74
N SER A 402 -45.52 26.96 -59.77
CA SER A 402 -46.93 26.95 -59.35
C SER A 402 -47.09 27.09 -57.83
N LYS A 403 -48.26 27.57 -57.37
CA LYS A 403 -48.57 27.67 -55.94
C LYS A 403 -48.60 26.30 -55.25
N GLU A 404 -49.06 25.26 -55.95
CA GLU A 404 -49.14 23.89 -55.40
C GLU A 404 -47.75 23.26 -55.21
N GLU A 405 -46.84 23.42 -56.18
CA GLU A 405 -45.46 22.95 -56.05
C GLU A 405 -44.70 23.70 -54.94
N TYR A 406 -44.98 24.98 -54.77
CA TYR A 406 -44.41 25.77 -53.68
C TYR A 406 -44.88 25.28 -52.31
N ILE A 407 -46.17 24.95 -52.14
CA ILE A 407 -46.71 24.38 -50.89
C ILE A 407 -46.06 23.04 -50.55
N LYS A 408 -45.91 22.13 -51.53
CA LYS A 408 -45.22 20.85 -51.31
C LYS A 408 -43.77 21.03 -50.87
N LEU A 409 -43.06 22.02 -51.43
CA LEU A 409 -41.70 22.34 -51.02
C LEU A 409 -41.66 22.94 -49.60
N GLN A 410 -42.67 23.73 -49.24
CA GLN A 410 -42.83 24.27 -47.89
C GLN A 410 -43.06 23.15 -46.86
N GLU A 411 -43.93 22.19 -47.14
CA GLU A 411 -44.18 21.01 -46.29
C GLU A 411 -42.92 20.15 -46.10
N ALA A 412 -42.15 19.93 -47.19
CA ALA A 412 -40.87 19.23 -47.13
C ALA A 412 -39.84 20.00 -46.27
N THR A 413 -39.86 21.34 -46.33
CA THR A 413 -38.99 22.20 -45.51
C THR A 413 -39.34 22.11 -44.03
N GLU A 414 -40.63 22.11 -43.69
CA GLU A 414 -41.09 21.95 -42.30
C GLU A 414 -40.64 20.59 -41.73
N THR A 415 -40.75 19.52 -42.51
CA THR A 415 -40.28 18.17 -42.12
C THR A 415 -38.78 18.15 -41.81
N ILE A 416 -37.97 18.83 -42.62
CA ILE A 416 -36.51 18.92 -42.41
C ILE A 416 -36.18 19.76 -41.18
N ASN A 417 -36.85 20.88 -40.98
CA ASN A 417 -36.67 21.70 -39.77
C ASN A 417 -37.08 20.93 -38.51
N ASP A 418 -38.10 20.08 -38.59
CA ASP A 418 -38.46 19.19 -37.49
C ASP A 418 -37.39 18.17 -37.18
N ASN A 419 -36.79 17.58 -38.22
CA ASN A 419 -35.67 16.67 -38.06
C ASN A 419 -34.46 17.36 -37.40
N VAL A 420 -34.20 18.65 -37.70
CA VAL A 420 -33.17 19.44 -36.99
C VAL A 420 -33.45 19.50 -35.51
N VAL A 421 -34.69 19.84 -35.11
CA VAL A 421 -35.02 19.94 -33.68
C VAL A 421 -34.99 18.58 -33.00
N THR A 422 -35.44 17.51 -33.66
CA THR A 422 -35.33 16.15 -33.12
C THR A 422 -33.87 15.78 -32.83
N ASN A 423 -32.97 15.97 -33.81
CA ASN A 423 -31.55 15.67 -33.62
C ASN A 423 -30.86 16.61 -32.62
N GLN A 424 -31.27 17.88 -32.55
CA GLN A 424 -30.82 18.81 -31.50
C GLN A 424 -31.15 18.25 -30.10
N LEU A 425 -32.38 17.80 -29.90
CA LEU A 425 -32.83 17.27 -28.60
C LEU A 425 -32.15 15.94 -28.27
N SER A 426 -31.94 15.06 -29.26
CA SER A 426 -31.16 13.83 -29.09
C SER A 426 -29.70 14.12 -28.72
N TYR A 427 -29.07 15.10 -29.37
CA TYR A 427 -27.71 15.53 -29.03
C TYR A 427 -27.65 16.13 -27.63
N GLN A 428 -28.61 16.96 -27.25
CA GLN A 428 -28.67 17.52 -25.90
C GLN A 428 -28.88 16.43 -24.84
N ALA A 429 -29.73 15.44 -25.09
CA ALA A 429 -29.89 14.28 -24.21
C ALA A 429 -28.58 13.46 -24.09
N ALA A 430 -27.84 13.31 -25.19
CA ALA A 430 -26.54 12.65 -25.19
C ALA A 430 -25.45 13.47 -24.45
N LEU A 431 -25.49 14.81 -24.53
CA LEU A 431 -24.62 15.68 -23.73
C LEU A 431 -24.95 15.56 -22.23
N THR A 432 -26.23 15.52 -21.86
CA THR A 432 -26.65 15.30 -20.47
C THR A 432 -26.18 13.94 -19.95
N GLN A 433 -26.23 12.89 -20.77
CA GLN A 433 -25.73 11.58 -20.38
C GLN A 433 -24.19 11.56 -20.25
N LEU A 434 -23.47 12.23 -21.16
CA LEU A 434 -22.02 12.34 -21.08
C LEU A 434 -21.58 13.15 -19.87
N ASP A 435 -22.25 14.26 -19.54
CA ASP A 435 -21.95 15.04 -18.34
C ASP A 435 -22.21 14.21 -17.08
N LEU A 436 -23.31 13.44 -17.02
CA LEU A 436 -23.59 12.53 -15.92
C LEU A 436 -22.51 11.43 -15.77
N ASP A 437 -22.12 10.78 -16.87
CA ASP A 437 -21.11 9.71 -16.87
C ASP A 437 -19.68 10.22 -16.65
N THR A 438 -19.45 11.52 -16.85
CA THR A 438 -18.19 12.20 -16.50
C THR A 438 -18.30 12.98 -15.18
N SER A 439 -19.37 12.74 -14.42
CA SER A 439 -19.61 13.32 -13.09
C SER A 439 -19.49 14.85 -13.06
N GLY A 440 -20.05 15.53 -14.07
CA GLY A 440 -20.11 16.99 -14.19
C GLY A 440 -18.88 17.63 -14.86
N ALA A 441 -17.98 16.84 -15.44
CA ALA A 441 -16.77 17.38 -16.06
C ALA A 441 -17.05 18.14 -17.37
N LEU A 442 -18.17 17.84 -18.05
CA LEU A 442 -18.50 18.39 -19.36
C LEU A 442 -19.10 19.79 -19.26
N ASP A 443 -19.78 20.13 -18.16
CA ASP A 443 -20.47 21.40 -17.93
C ASP A 443 -19.63 22.65 -18.31
N ARG A 444 -18.32 22.62 -18.04
CA ARG A 444 -17.39 23.73 -18.35
C ARG A 444 -17.19 23.98 -19.85
N ASN A 445 -17.53 23.00 -20.67
CA ASN A 445 -17.32 22.98 -22.11
C ASN A 445 -18.62 23.15 -22.91
N ILE A 446 -19.77 23.22 -22.24
CA ILE A 446 -21.08 23.48 -22.85
C ILE A 446 -21.21 24.98 -23.15
N VAL A 447 -21.61 25.30 -24.38
CA VAL A 447 -21.74 26.67 -24.89
C VAL A 447 -23.16 26.87 -25.44
N PRO A 448 -23.82 28.02 -25.15
CA PRO A 448 -25.10 28.34 -25.77
C PRO A 448 -24.92 28.64 -27.27
N GLY A 449 -25.82 28.09 -28.08
CA GLY A 449 -25.86 28.33 -29.52
C GLY A 449 -26.08 27.06 -30.34
N ILE A 450 -26.24 27.26 -31.66
CA ILE A 450 -26.34 26.18 -32.64
C ILE A 450 -24.94 25.59 -32.89
N LEU A 451 -24.86 24.27 -33.06
CA LEU A 451 -23.62 23.56 -33.36
C LEU A 451 -22.94 24.14 -34.62
N PRO A 452 -21.65 24.54 -34.55
CA PRO A 452 -20.89 25.00 -35.72
C PRO A 452 -20.47 23.82 -36.61
N TRP A 453 -21.46 23.21 -37.28
CA TRP A 453 -21.33 21.94 -38.02
C TRP A 453 -20.24 21.90 -39.12
N LYS A 454 -19.79 23.06 -39.62
CA LYS A 454 -18.75 23.15 -40.68
C LYS A 454 -17.33 22.90 -40.17
N THR A 455 -17.12 22.91 -38.86
CA THR A 455 -15.78 22.83 -38.24
C THR A 455 -15.72 21.77 -37.13
N ILE A 456 -16.61 20.78 -37.16
CA ILE A 456 -16.64 19.72 -36.17
C ILE A 456 -15.52 18.71 -36.40
N ASP A 457 -14.96 18.21 -35.30
CA ASP A 457 -13.96 17.15 -35.30
C ASP A 457 -14.63 15.81 -35.61
N SER A 458 -14.03 15.02 -36.52
CA SER A 458 -14.53 13.73 -36.97
C SER A 458 -14.69 12.70 -35.85
N GLY A 459 -13.91 12.80 -34.76
CA GLY A 459 -13.90 11.82 -33.67
C GLY A 459 -13.45 10.41 -34.07
N LEU A 460 -12.97 10.20 -35.31
CA LEU A 460 -12.56 8.91 -35.87
C LEU A 460 -11.07 8.61 -35.69
N ASP A 461 -10.29 9.59 -35.25
CA ASP A 461 -8.87 9.38 -34.98
C ASP A 461 -8.69 8.32 -33.87
N PRO A 462 -7.67 7.44 -33.98
CA PRO A 462 -7.40 6.45 -32.95
C PRO A 462 -7.16 7.13 -31.61
N LEU A 463 -7.80 6.65 -30.53
CA LEU A 463 -7.56 7.07 -29.14
C LEU A 463 -6.17 6.61 -28.63
N ASN A 464 -5.14 6.77 -29.46
CA ASN A 464 -3.78 6.31 -29.24
C ASN A 464 -2.98 7.42 -28.59
N LYS A 465 -3.15 7.50 -27.27
CA LYS A 465 -2.21 7.92 -26.23
C LYS A 465 -3.06 8.21 -25.01
N VAL A 466 -3.04 7.30 -24.02
CA VAL A 466 -3.33 7.70 -22.64
C VAL A 466 -2.30 8.79 -22.34
N PRO A 467 -2.68 10.06 -22.17
CA PRO A 467 -1.73 11.04 -21.69
C PRO A 467 -1.22 10.52 -20.34
N PRO A 468 0.09 10.70 -20.07
CA PRO A 468 0.70 10.17 -18.85
C PRO A 468 -0.13 10.60 -17.64
N VAL A 469 -0.28 9.66 -16.69
CA VAL A 469 -1.00 9.79 -15.41
C VAL A 469 -1.07 11.26 -15.01
N ALA A 470 -2.28 11.81 -15.01
CA ALA A 470 -2.46 13.20 -14.68
C ALA A 470 -1.91 13.43 -13.27
N ASN A 471 -0.99 14.38 -13.20
CA ASN A 471 -0.13 14.64 -12.04
C ASN A 471 0.81 13.46 -11.75
N PRO A 472 1.86 13.25 -12.57
CA PRO A 472 2.85 12.23 -12.30
C PRO A 472 3.36 12.36 -10.85
N VAL A 473 3.62 11.21 -10.24
CA VAL A 473 4.24 11.16 -8.92
C VAL A 473 5.63 11.79 -9.06
N ILE A 474 5.78 12.97 -8.48
CA ILE A 474 7.03 13.75 -8.48
C ILE A 474 7.81 13.61 -7.19
N GLY A 475 7.30 12.78 -6.28
CA GLY A 475 7.88 12.54 -4.98
C GLY A 475 6.91 11.86 -4.04
N SER A 476 7.30 11.74 -2.78
CA SER A 476 6.48 11.28 -1.68
C SER A 476 6.59 12.22 -0.50
N TRP A 477 5.58 12.21 0.36
CA TRP A 477 5.57 12.94 1.61
C TRP A 477 5.34 11.99 2.78
N SER A 478 5.77 12.41 3.95
CA SER A 478 5.55 11.69 5.19
C SER A 478 5.46 12.63 6.37
N LEU A 479 4.62 12.23 7.30
CA LEU A 479 4.37 12.74 8.63
C LEU A 479 4.95 11.72 9.60
N LYS A 480 5.82 12.18 10.50
CA LYS A 480 6.29 11.39 11.63
C LYS A 480 5.78 12.05 12.91
N THR A 481 4.96 11.35 13.67
CA THR A 481 4.54 11.81 14.99
C THR A 481 5.76 11.85 15.91
N ILE A 482 5.82 12.91 16.71
CA ILE A 482 6.89 13.13 17.68
C ILE A 482 6.22 13.33 19.03
N ALA A 483 6.43 12.31 19.88
CA ALA A 483 5.99 12.17 21.26
C ALA A 483 4.48 12.37 21.50
N ASP A 484 3.83 11.28 21.95
CA ASP A 484 2.41 11.18 22.35
C ASP A 484 1.42 12.01 21.50
N ASN A 485 1.60 12.02 20.19
CA ASN A 485 0.71 12.67 19.22
C ASN A 485 0.58 14.21 19.35
N LEU A 486 1.52 14.90 19.99
CA LEU A 486 1.41 16.35 20.15
C LEU A 486 1.84 17.10 18.89
N THR A 487 2.91 16.67 18.21
CA THR A 487 3.46 17.35 17.03
C THR A 487 3.83 16.38 15.91
N VAL A 488 3.92 16.88 14.67
CA VAL A 488 4.27 16.07 13.49
C VAL A 488 5.38 16.73 12.68
N ASP A 489 6.37 15.93 12.32
CA ASP A 489 7.39 16.27 11.32
C ASP A 489 6.86 15.96 9.91
N PHE A 490 6.63 17.00 9.10
CA PHE A 490 6.37 16.87 7.68
C PHE A 490 7.68 16.88 6.89
N SER A 491 7.89 15.86 6.08
CA SER A 491 9.06 15.71 5.22
C SER A 491 8.67 15.22 3.83
N ILE A 492 9.48 15.57 2.84
CA ILE A 492 9.25 15.17 1.45
C ILE A 492 10.50 14.53 0.85
N LYS A 493 10.29 13.60 -0.08
CA LYS A 493 11.30 13.12 -1.02
C LYS A 493 10.82 13.47 -2.42
N VAL A 494 11.68 14.04 -3.26
CA VAL A 494 11.32 14.54 -4.59
C VAL A 494 12.21 13.86 -5.63
N ASP A 495 11.68 13.58 -6.81
CA ASP A 495 12.44 13.01 -7.92
C ASP A 495 13.67 13.88 -8.24
N LYS A 496 14.85 13.24 -8.32
CA LYS A 496 16.12 13.87 -8.66
C LYS A 496 16.07 14.60 -10.01
N ASN A 497 15.23 14.14 -10.95
CA ASN A 497 15.07 14.74 -12.27
C ASN A 497 14.57 16.20 -12.22
N LEU A 498 13.80 16.56 -11.20
CA LEU A 498 13.27 17.92 -11.03
C LEU A 498 14.33 18.94 -10.58
N LYS A 499 15.49 18.46 -10.09
CA LYS A 499 16.58 19.32 -9.58
C LYS A 499 16.10 20.32 -8.52
N ALA A 500 15.09 19.94 -7.74
CA ALA A 500 14.60 20.71 -6.61
C ALA A 500 15.70 20.78 -5.53
N THR A 501 15.75 21.90 -4.82
CA THR A 501 16.76 22.19 -3.77
C THR A 501 16.10 22.54 -2.44
N HIS A 502 14.96 23.23 -2.51
CA HIS A 502 14.19 23.68 -1.36
C HIS A 502 12.71 23.40 -1.62
N TYR A 503 11.93 23.37 -0.56
CA TYR A 503 10.47 23.31 -0.62
C TYR A 503 9.83 24.27 0.38
N ALA A 504 8.59 24.62 0.11
CA ALA A 504 7.72 25.33 1.02
C ALA A 504 6.35 24.67 1.04
N LEU A 505 5.64 24.78 2.15
CA LEU A 505 4.31 24.22 2.31
C LEU A 505 3.28 25.36 2.37
N LEU A 506 2.14 25.19 1.72
CA LEU A 506 1.06 26.17 1.71
C LEU A 506 -0.29 25.55 2.04
N THR A 507 -1.17 26.36 2.60
CA THR A 507 -2.61 26.06 2.72
C THR A 507 -3.32 26.14 1.36
N SER A 508 -4.58 25.69 1.29
CA SER A 508 -5.45 25.82 0.11
C SER A 508 -5.53 27.25 -0.42
N ASP A 509 -5.44 28.24 0.48
CA ASP A 509 -5.55 29.68 0.23
C ASP A 509 -4.20 30.38 -0.04
N ASN A 510 -3.16 29.56 -0.26
CA ASN A 510 -1.78 29.97 -0.54
C ASN A 510 -1.10 30.75 0.59
N GLN A 511 -1.42 30.47 1.87
CA GLN A 511 -0.65 30.97 3.01
C GLN A 511 0.53 30.05 3.28
N LEU A 512 1.71 30.62 3.50
CA LEU A 512 2.95 29.88 3.77
C LEU A 512 2.96 29.30 5.19
N ILE A 513 3.25 28.00 5.34
CA ILE A 513 3.40 27.31 6.62
C ILE A 513 4.88 27.14 6.95
N GLY A 514 5.31 27.62 8.12
CA GLY A 514 6.71 27.66 8.53
C GLY A 514 7.56 28.53 7.61
N SER A 515 8.74 28.03 7.25
CA SER A 515 9.69 28.72 6.38
C SER A 515 10.05 27.89 5.14
N LYS A 516 10.73 28.50 4.17
CA LYS A 516 11.30 27.80 3.01
C LYS A 516 12.51 26.98 3.49
N LEU A 517 12.44 25.66 3.35
CA LEU A 517 13.44 24.73 3.87
C LEU A 517 14.15 23.95 2.77
N LYS A 518 15.36 23.46 3.06
CA LYS A 518 16.06 22.51 2.18
C LYS A 518 15.28 21.18 2.12
N LEU A 519 15.39 20.43 1.03
CA LEU A 519 14.71 19.13 0.89
C LEU A 519 15.04 18.10 1.99
N THR A 520 16.22 18.21 2.62
CA THR A 520 16.65 17.34 3.72
C THR A 520 16.08 17.75 5.09
N SER A 521 15.55 18.96 5.18
CA SER A 521 14.99 19.53 6.41
C SER A 521 13.50 19.16 6.53
N LYS A 522 12.96 19.22 7.74
CA LYS A 522 11.58 18.86 8.04
C LYS A 522 10.83 20.08 8.57
N ILE A 523 9.54 20.21 8.23
CA ILE A 523 8.66 21.24 8.78
C ILE A 523 7.91 20.61 9.95
N ARG A 524 8.05 21.17 11.15
CA ARG A 524 7.26 20.74 12.32
C ARG A 524 6.12 21.70 12.58
N HIS A 525 4.89 21.20 12.62
CA HIS A 525 3.73 22.04 12.90
C HIS A 525 2.58 21.27 13.57
N LEU A 526 1.83 21.96 14.45
CA LEU A 526 0.72 21.37 15.21
C LEU A 526 -0.51 21.10 14.32
N SER A 527 -0.75 21.95 13.31
CA SER A 527 -1.93 21.80 12.44
C SER A 527 -1.94 20.50 11.65
N PHE A 528 -0.80 19.85 11.40
CA PHE A 528 -0.78 18.61 10.62
C PHE A 528 -1.43 17.43 11.34
N MET A 529 -1.48 17.43 12.68
CA MET A 529 -2.27 16.46 13.46
C MET A 529 -3.78 16.63 13.17
N PHE A 530 -4.22 17.88 13.06
CA PHE A 530 -5.64 18.23 13.09
C PHE A 530 -6.24 18.47 11.70
N ASN A 531 -5.44 18.87 10.70
CA ASN A 531 -5.84 19.08 9.31
C ASN A 531 -5.76 17.81 8.45
N ASP A 532 -6.51 17.83 7.35
CA ASP A 532 -6.37 16.88 6.24
C ASP A 532 -5.18 17.30 5.36
N PRO A 533 -4.08 16.51 5.29
CA PRO A 533 -2.89 16.83 4.50
C PRO A 533 -3.19 17.05 3.02
N SER A 534 -4.27 16.46 2.48
CA SER A 534 -4.68 16.65 1.08
C SER A 534 -5.12 18.08 0.74
N LYS A 535 -5.40 18.91 1.75
CA LYS A 535 -5.72 20.33 1.59
C LYS A 535 -4.49 21.23 1.49
N LEU A 536 -3.29 20.66 1.60
CA LEU A 536 -2.02 21.37 1.53
C LEU A 536 -1.40 21.27 0.14
N LYS A 537 -0.56 22.24 -0.20
CA LYS A 537 0.21 22.28 -1.44
C LYS A 537 1.68 22.41 -1.11
N VAL A 538 2.52 21.66 -1.82
CA VAL A 538 3.98 21.79 -1.74
C VAL A 538 4.48 22.60 -2.93
N VAL A 539 5.39 23.52 -2.69
CA VAL A 539 6.03 24.30 -3.75
C VAL A 539 7.51 23.98 -3.76
N LEU A 540 8.00 23.55 -4.92
CA LEU A 540 9.38 23.13 -5.12
C LEU A 540 10.18 24.26 -5.74
N TYR A 541 11.39 24.47 -5.22
CA TYR A 541 12.30 25.52 -5.65
C TYR A 541 13.63 24.94 -6.14
N LYS A 542 14.13 25.49 -7.24
CA LYS A 542 15.54 25.40 -7.63
C LYS A 542 16.21 26.72 -7.26
N LYS A 543 16.99 26.73 -6.19
CA LYS A 543 17.47 27.96 -5.51
C LYS A 543 16.28 28.86 -5.13
N ASP A 544 16.06 29.97 -5.83
CA ASP A 544 14.99 30.94 -5.55
C ASP A 544 13.85 30.93 -6.58
N THR A 545 13.95 30.14 -7.64
CA THR A 545 12.90 30.02 -8.65
C THR A 545 11.96 28.86 -8.32
N ILE A 546 10.66 29.13 -8.32
CA ILE A 546 9.62 28.10 -8.23
C ILE A 546 9.64 27.28 -9.53
N ILE A 547 9.78 25.97 -9.40
CA ILE A 547 9.88 25.05 -10.55
C ILE A 547 8.65 24.15 -10.69
N ALA A 548 7.96 23.85 -9.58
CA ALA A 548 6.76 23.03 -9.59
C ALA A 548 5.89 23.32 -8.37
N THR A 549 4.58 23.15 -8.53
CA THR A 549 3.65 22.97 -7.41
C THR A 549 3.32 21.48 -7.37
N ALA A 550 3.29 20.88 -6.18
CA ALA A 550 2.85 19.51 -5.96
C ALA A 550 1.61 19.51 -5.06
N LEU A 551 0.65 18.67 -5.39
CA LEU A 551 -0.50 18.33 -4.56
C LEU A 551 -0.13 17.15 -3.66
N ILE A 552 -0.70 17.13 -2.46
CA ILE A 552 -0.50 16.05 -1.49
C ILE A 552 -1.66 15.06 -1.66
N ASP A 553 -1.35 13.78 -1.91
CA ASP A 553 -2.33 12.70 -1.90
C ASP A 553 -2.05 11.69 -0.79
N GLY A 554 -3.12 11.14 -0.20
CA GLY A 554 -3.10 10.24 0.97
C GLY A 554 -3.99 10.73 2.12
N LEU A 555 -4.52 9.81 2.94
CA LEU A 555 -5.34 10.13 4.13
C LEU A 555 -4.62 9.87 5.46
N GLY A 556 -3.39 9.34 5.40
CA GLY A 556 -2.62 8.88 6.56
C GLY A 556 -1.36 9.69 6.82
N ALA A 557 -0.40 9.08 7.52
CA ALA A 557 0.88 9.71 7.84
C ALA A 557 1.89 9.71 6.68
N LYS A 558 1.57 9.17 5.50
CA LYS A 558 2.45 9.13 4.33
C LYS A 558 1.62 9.12 3.05
N GLY A 559 2.20 9.53 1.93
CA GLY A 559 1.56 9.44 0.63
C GLY A 559 2.39 10.03 -0.51
N ASP A 560 1.76 10.25 -1.65
CA ASP A 560 2.43 10.68 -2.87
C ASP A 560 2.32 12.19 -3.09
N LEU A 561 3.37 12.76 -3.68
CA LEU A 561 3.36 14.12 -4.20
C LEU A 561 3.04 14.07 -5.69
N LEU A 562 1.86 14.57 -6.03
CA LEU A 562 1.36 14.60 -7.40
C LEU A 562 1.68 15.95 -8.03
N GLN A 563 2.21 15.98 -9.25
CA GLN A 563 2.52 17.25 -9.91
C GLN A 563 1.26 18.09 -10.13
N GLY A 564 1.15 19.28 -9.54
CA GLY A 564 -0.03 20.13 -9.69
C GLY A 564 -0.16 20.76 -11.09
N ASP A 565 -1.41 20.97 -11.52
CA ASP A 565 -1.78 21.48 -12.86
C ASP A 565 -1.20 22.86 -13.22
N LYS A 566 -0.85 23.68 -12.21
CA LYS A 566 -0.30 25.04 -12.39
C LYS A 566 0.83 25.34 -11.41
N VAL A 567 1.93 25.87 -11.94
CA VAL A 567 3.00 26.47 -11.14
C VAL A 567 2.50 27.81 -10.60
N ILE A 568 2.44 27.95 -9.27
CA ILE A 568 2.03 29.23 -8.65
C ILE A 568 3.11 30.30 -8.82
N LYS A 569 2.73 31.57 -8.95
CA LYS A 569 3.71 32.67 -9.01
C LYS A 569 4.12 33.07 -7.59
N ALA A 570 5.36 33.53 -7.43
CA ALA A 570 5.87 33.97 -6.13
C ALA A 570 5.03 35.10 -5.49
N THR A 571 4.37 35.94 -6.30
CA THR A 571 3.46 37.02 -5.85
C THR A 571 2.17 36.50 -5.23
N ASP A 572 1.79 35.26 -5.51
CA ASP A 572 0.51 34.67 -5.07
C ASP A 572 0.66 33.95 -3.72
N ILE A 573 1.88 33.86 -3.19
CA ILE A 573 2.21 33.29 -1.88
C ILE A 573 2.04 34.39 -0.83
N LYS A 574 1.12 34.18 0.12
CA LYS A 574 0.90 35.10 1.24
C LYS A 574 1.90 34.77 2.36
N PRO A 575 2.79 35.70 2.76
CA PRO A 575 3.71 35.48 3.88
C PRO A 575 2.94 35.41 5.21
N SER A 576 3.49 34.72 6.21
CA SER A 576 2.93 34.70 7.56
C SER A 576 2.91 36.10 8.17
N LYS A 577 1.87 36.43 8.95
CA LYS A 577 1.59 37.79 9.45
C LYS A 577 2.30 38.14 10.76
N VAL A 578 2.86 37.15 11.46
CA VAL A 578 3.64 37.32 12.68
C VAL A 578 5.10 36.99 12.38
N ASP A 579 6.03 37.60 13.12
CA ASP A 579 7.49 37.51 12.95
C ASP A 579 7.99 36.12 12.55
N LYS A 580 9.13 36.07 11.86
CA LYS A 580 9.77 34.90 11.21
C LYS A 580 10.06 33.67 12.11
N GLU A 581 9.47 33.58 13.29
CA GLU A 581 9.61 32.49 14.25
C GLU A 581 8.42 31.52 14.15
N ALA A 582 8.70 30.22 14.18
CA ALA A 582 7.68 29.18 14.26
C ALA A 582 6.84 29.30 15.54
N GLY A 583 5.65 28.70 15.55
CA GLY A 583 4.75 28.70 16.70
C GLY A 583 5.44 28.33 18.02
N THR A 584 4.97 28.90 19.14
CA THR A 584 5.57 28.68 20.47
C THR A 584 4.69 27.77 21.33
N LEU A 585 5.31 26.84 22.05
CA LEU A 585 4.65 25.82 22.87
C LEU A 585 5.09 25.94 24.34
N LEU A 586 4.12 25.97 25.26
CA LEU A 586 4.34 25.90 26.71
C LEU A 586 3.86 24.54 27.22
N ILE A 587 4.70 23.85 27.98
CA ILE A 587 4.43 22.50 28.52
C ILE A 587 4.98 22.44 29.94
N GLY A 588 4.11 22.31 30.94
CA GLY A 588 4.55 22.29 32.33
C GLY A 588 5.32 23.57 32.67
N THR A 589 6.56 23.42 33.14
CA THR A 589 7.43 24.57 33.49
C THR A 589 8.37 24.99 32.34
N TYR A 590 8.17 24.46 31.12
CA TYR A 590 9.02 24.69 29.95
C TYR A 590 8.36 25.61 28.92
N LYS A 591 9.17 26.51 28.34
CA LYS A 591 8.82 27.30 27.14
C LYS A 591 9.71 26.91 25.98
N ILE A 592 9.11 26.48 24.87
CA ILE A 592 9.83 25.85 23.74
C ILE A 592 9.32 26.39 22.40
N ASN A 593 10.22 26.76 21.49
CA ASN A 593 9.87 27.04 20.10
C ASN A 593 9.58 25.73 19.34
N LEU A 594 8.49 25.65 18.57
CA LEU A 594 8.02 24.39 17.97
C LEU A 594 9.03 23.75 17.00
N GLU A 595 9.74 24.55 16.19
CA GLU A 595 10.79 24.04 15.28
C GLU A 595 12.03 23.51 16.04
N LYS A 596 12.15 23.83 17.33
CA LYS A 596 13.31 23.53 18.19
C LYS A 596 13.01 22.46 19.24
N LEU A 597 11.77 21.97 19.30
CA LEU A 597 11.37 20.91 20.21
C LEU A 597 12.20 19.64 19.91
N THR A 598 12.62 18.90 20.94
CA THR A 598 13.24 17.57 20.80
C THR A 598 12.48 16.56 21.66
N ASN A 599 12.56 15.27 21.33
CA ASN A 599 11.93 14.22 22.14
C ASN A 599 12.38 14.28 23.60
N ALA A 600 13.67 14.50 23.84
CA ALA A 600 14.23 14.63 25.18
C ALA A 600 13.64 15.83 25.93
N SER A 601 13.60 17.01 25.31
CA SER A 601 13.01 18.21 25.93
C SER A 601 11.50 18.09 26.18
N LEU A 602 10.78 17.32 25.34
CA LEU A 602 9.35 17.12 25.49
C LEU A 602 9.01 16.19 26.65
N LEU A 603 9.70 15.04 26.76
CA LEU A 603 9.52 14.11 27.87
C LEU A 603 9.85 14.77 29.21
N ALA A 604 10.94 15.55 29.27
CA ALA A 604 11.30 16.33 30.46
C ALA A 604 10.22 17.36 30.82
N ALA A 605 9.67 18.07 29.83
CA ALA A 605 8.59 19.03 30.04
C ALA A 605 7.29 18.36 30.52
N GLN A 606 6.91 17.20 29.94
CA GLN A 606 5.73 16.42 30.34
C GLN A 606 5.84 15.91 31.79
N GLU A 607 7.01 15.48 32.23
CA GLU A 607 7.23 15.06 33.63
C GLU A 607 7.06 16.23 34.60
N THR A 608 7.46 17.45 34.23
CA THR A 608 7.17 18.63 35.06
C THR A 608 5.69 19.00 35.08
N MET A 609 4.95 18.78 33.99
CA MET A 609 3.51 18.95 33.96
C MET A 609 2.82 18.00 34.95
N LYS A 610 3.21 16.71 34.98
CA LYS A 610 2.68 15.74 35.95
C LYS A 610 2.96 16.15 37.40
N LYS A 611 4.17 16.69 37.67
CA LYS A 611 4.58 17.11 39.02
C LYS A 611 3.98 18.45 39.47
N THR A 612 3.69 19.37 38.55
CA THR A 612 3.27 20.75 38.88
C THR A 612 1.80 21.04 38.60
N GLY A 613 1.12 20.20 37.82
CA GLY A 613 -0.26 20.42 37.37
C GLY A 613 -0.43 21.52 36.31
N GLN A 614 0.66 22.08 35.76
CA GLN A 614 0.61 23.12 34.72
C GLN A 614 0.33 22.51 33.33
N GLY A 615 -0.73 22.96 32.64
CA GLY A 615 -1.18 22.42 31.34
C GLY A 615 -0.37 22.85 30.10
N MET A 616 -0.93 22.62 28.89
CA MET A 616 -0.28 22.94 27.61
C MET A 616 -0.91 24.12 26.88
N TYR A 617 -0.07 25.03 26.37
CA TYR A 617 -0.53 26.21 25.64
C TYR A 617 0.26 26.41 24.34
N TYR A 618 -0.44 26.79 23.27
CA TYR A 618 0.12 27.04 21.95
C TYR A 618 -0.13 28.49 21.51
N LYS A 619 0.88 29.09 20.88
CA LYS A 619 0.77 30.37 20.19
C LYS A 619 1.11 30.15 18.71
N SER A 620 0.10 30.26 17.86
CA SER A 620 0.19 30.10 16.40
C SER A 620 0.91 31.27 15.73
N GLU A 621 1.67 30.98 14.67
CA GLU A 621 2.30 31.96 13.80
C GLU A 621 1.32 32.69 12.87
N PHE A 622 0.08 32.18 12.74
CA PHE A 622 -0.96 32.75 11.88
C PHE A 622 -1.95 33.66 12.63
N SER A 623 -2.02 33.51 13.96
CA SER A 623 -2.94 34.27 14.81
C SER A 623 -2.35 35.63 15.20
N SER A 624 -3.18 36.57 15.68
CA SER A 624 -2.73 37.89 16.17
C SER A 624 -1.87 37.85 17.45
N GLY A 625 -1.30 36.69 17.80
CA GLY A 625 -0.39 36.49 18.92
C GLY A 625 -1.04 36.01 20.23
N ALA A 626 -2.29 35.57 20.20
CA ALA A 626 -3.00 35.05 21.37
C ALA A 626 -2.60 33.60 21.71
N TRP A 627 -2.50 33.28 23.01
CA TRP A 627 -2.27 31.92 23.52
C TRP A 627 -3.58 31.12 23.56
N ILE A 628 -3.51 29.86 23.14
CA ILE A 628 -4.64 28.92 23.09
C ILE A 628 -4.27 27.69 23.92
N GLY A 629 -5.15 27.26 24.83
CA GLY A 629 -4.99 25.99 25.56
C GLY A 629 -5.26 24.81 24.63
N ILE A 630 -4.28 23.94 24.44
CA ILE A 630 -4.35 22.83 23.46
C ILE A 630 -5.40 21.80 23.86
N ASP A 631 -5.56 21.61 25.17
CA ASP A 631 -6.56 20.76 25.84
C ASP A 631 -8.02 21.18 25.56
N LYS A 632 -8.25 22.39 25.04
CA LYS A 632 -9.59 22.97 24.84
C LYS A 632 -9.95 23.23 23.38
N VAL A 633 -9.14 22.78 22.43
CA VAL A 633 -9.38 22.99 21.00
C VAL A 633 -10.28 21.89 20.44
N THR A 634 -11.49 22.25 20.01
CA THR A 634 -12.48 21.34 19.41
C THR A 634 -12.72 21.56 17.91
N ASP A 635 -12.19 22.65 17.34
CA ASP A 635 -12.34 23.02 15.92
C ASP A 635 -10.98 23.41 15.31
N MET A 636 -10.71 22.83 14.14
CA MET A 636 -9.47 22.83 13.38
C MET A 636 -9.08 24.21 12.85
N ASP A 637 -10.05 25.05 12.49
CA ASP A 637 -9.79 26.41 11.96
C ASP A 637 -9.40 27.39 13.08
N SER A 638 -9.78 27.09 14.32
CA SER A 638 -9.59 27.98 15.47
C SER A 638 -8.12 28.21 15.86
N ILE A 639 -7.24 27.25 15.59
CA ILE A 639 -5.79 27.35 15.82
C ILE A 639 -5.14 28.36 14.87
N ASN A 640 -5.68 28.51 13.65
CA ASN A 640 -5.05 29.31 12.59
C ASN A 640 -5.72 30.67 12.36
N THR A 641 -7.01 30.83 12.71
CA THR A 641 -7.75 32.07 12.42
C THR A 641 -8.03 32.96 13.63
N SER A 642 -7.75 32.51 14.87
CA SER A 642 -8.06 33.21 16.14
C SER A 642 -9.53 33.56 16.41
N THR A 643 -10.45 33.22 15.51
CA THR A 643 -11.87 33.61 15.59
C THR A 643 -12.76 32.56 16.28
N GLY A 644 -12.28 31.33 16.48
CA GLY A 644 -13.09 30.21 16.98
C GLY A 644 -12.80 29.72 18.41
N ALA A 645 -11.58 29.90 18.92
CA ALA A 645 -11.18 29.45 20.26
C ALA A 645 -11.06 30.64 21.22
N LYS A 646 -11.54 30.52 22.45
CA LYS A 646 -11.39 31.57 23.47
C LYS A 646 -9.91 31.72 23.82
N PRO A 647 -9.27 32.88 23.54
CA PRO A 647 -7.87 33.10 23.90
C PRO A 647 -7.69 33.10 25.43
N VAL A 648 -6.59 32.53 25.89
CA VAL A 648 -6.21 32.50 27.32
C VAL A 648 -5.81 33.92 27.74
N LYS A 649 -6.23 34.35 28.95
CA LYS A 649 -5.91 35.70 29.44
C LYS A 649 -4.41 35.82 29.69
N ALA A 650 -3.80 36.95 29.31
CA ALA A 650 -2.37 37.19 29.51
C ALA A 650 -1.93 37.01 30.98
N SER A 651 -2.79 37.42 31.93
CA SER A 651 -2.56 37.26 33.37
C SER A 651 -2.48 35.79 33.84
N GLU A 652 -3.12 34.85 33.12
CA GLU A 652 -3.07 33.41 33.44
C GLU A 652 -1.74 32.78 32.96
N ILE A 653 -1.17 33.30 31.87
CA ILE A 653 0.15 32.88 31.37
C ILE A 653 1.28 33.45 32.24
N GLU A 654 1.13 34.68 32.76
CA GLU A 654 2.10 35.33 33.64
C GLU A 654 2.20 34.70 35.04
N GLN A 655 1.19 33.95 35.48
CA GLN A 655 1.18 33.25 36.78
C GLN A 655 1.86 31.87 36.74
N LEU A 656 2.25 31.37 35.56
CA LEU A 656 2.95 30.09 35.40
C LEU A 656 4.40 30.21 35.87
N LYS A 657 4.85 29.27 36.71
CA LYS A 657 6.25 29.22 37.19
C LYS A 657 7.10 28.42 36.18
N PHE A 658 7.98 29.11 35.47
CA PHE A 658 8.89 28.49 34.50
C PHE A 658 10.25 28.20 35.14
N THR A 659 10.81 27.02 34.89
CA THR A 659 12.14 26.63 35.39
C THR A 659 13.15 26.37 34.29
N VAL A 660 12.71 26.24 33.04
CA VAL A 660 13.58 26.02 31.87
C VAL A 660 13.00 26.72 30.64
N VAL A 661 13.82 27.48 29.92
CA VAL A 661 13.45 28.12 28.65
C VAL A 661 14.38 27.62 27.55
N ILE A 662 13.80 27.10 26.47
CA ILE A 662 14.54 26.61 25.29
C ILE A 662 14.27 27.59 24.15
N ASN A 663 15.16 28.58 24.02
CA ASN A 663 15.07 29.62 23.00
C ASN A 663 15.75 29.21 21.68
N ASP A 664 16.77 28.33 21.71
CA ASP A 664 17.44 27.79 20.52
C ASP A 664 17.93 26.34 20.76
N VAL A 665 18.29 25.61 19.69
CA VAL A 665 18.85 24.24 19.83
C VAL A 665 20.16 24.34 20.63
N GLY A 666 20.20 23.73 21.81
CA GLY A 666 21.41 23.72 22.65
C GLY A 666 21.59 24.97 23.53
N GLN A 667 20.53 25.58 24.06
CA GLN A 667 20.62 26.45 25.24
C GLN A 667 19.59 26.03 26.30
N ILE A 668 20.00 25.16 27.22
CA ILE A 668 19.23 24.79 28.42
C ILE A 668 19.70 25.73 29.54
N ALA A 669 18.87 26.70 29.93
CA ALA A 669 19.15 27.57 31.07
C ALA A 669 18.27 27.19 32.27
N SER A 670 18.89 26.96 33.43
CA SER A 670 18.19 26.74 34.71
C SER A 670 17.79 28.07 35.36
N VAL A 671 16.64 28.10 36.02
CA VAL A 671 16.15 29.27 36.78
C VAL A 671 16.64 29.27 38.24
N GLN A 672 17.36 28.22 38.68
CA GLN A 672 17.97 28.11 40.03
C GLN A 672 19.29 28.88 40.14
N THR A 673 19.64 29.30 41.36
CA THR A 673 20.89 30.06 41.59
C THR A 673 22.12 29.15 41.56
N PRO A 674 23.32 29.64 41.18
CA PRO A 674 24.54 28.83 41.15
C PRO A 674 24.91 28.18 42.48
N GLU A 675 24.54 28.80 43.61
CA GLU A 675 24.80 28.32 44.96
C GLU A 675 23.94 27.08 45.30
N GLU A 676 22.68 27.07 44.89
CA GLU A 676 21.77 25.93 45.08
C GLU A 676 22.21 24.71 44.25
N LEU A 677 22.70 24.94 43.03
CA LEU A 677 23.22 23.88 42.17
C LEU A 677 24.52 23.28 42.71
N GLN A 678 25.40 24.09 43.31
CA GLN A 678 26.63 23.58 43.95
C GLN A 678 26.35 22.73 45.19
N SER A 679 25.32 23.09 45.98
CA SER A 679 24.91 22.28 47.15
C SER A 679 24.35 20.92 46.72
N ALA A 680 23.47 20.90 45.71
CA ALA A 680 22.91 19.66 45.17
C ALA A 680 23.99 18.74 44.55
N LEU A 681 24.99 19.33 43.90
CA LEU A 681 26.13 18.59 43.35
C LEU A 681 26.96 17.90 44.44
N ALA A 682 27.16 18.56 45.59
CA ALA A 682 27.94 17.99 46.70
C ALA A 682 27.27 16.76 47.33
N GLU A 683 25.94 16.79 47.49
CA GLU A 683 25.17 15.65 48.02
C GLU A 683 25.22 14.44 47.08
N LEU A 684 25.04 14.66 45.77
CA LEU A 684 25.10 13.58 44.77
C LEU A 684 26.47 12.89 44.72
N ILE A 685 27.57 13.66 44.85
CA ILE A 685 28.94 13.10 44.87
C ILE A 685 29.15 12.22 46.11
N GLN A 686 28.59 12.58 47.27
CA GLN A 686 28.68 11.78 48.48
C GLN A 686 27.92 10.45 48.33
N GLU A 687 26.75 10.47 47.70
CA GLU A 687 25.93 9.28 47.41
C GLU A 687 26.62 8.33 46.41
N GLN A 688 27.29 8.88 45.38
CA GLN A 688 28.08 8.10 44.43
C GLN A 688 29.22 7.33 45.12
N GLN A 689 29.94 7.96 46.06
CA GLN A 689 31.03 7.30 46.77
C GLN A 689 30.54 6.13 47.63
N GLN A 690 29.39 6.28 48.27
CA GLN A 690 28.78 5.23 49.07
C GLN A 690 28.36 4.04 48.19
N LEU A 691 27.71 4.28 47.06
CA LEU A 691 27.30 3.22 46.12
C LEU A 691 28.50 2.49 45.49
N LYS A 692 29.63 3.16 45.24
CA LYS A 692 30.87 2.51 44.77
C LYS A 692 31.40 1.52 45.80
N VAL A 693 31.39 1.88 47.08
CA VAL A 693 31.80 0.98 48.16
C VAL A 693 30.85 -0.21 48.26
N ASP A 694 29.55 0.02 48.25
CA ASP A 694 28.53 -1.03 48.40
C ASP A 694 28.53 -2.01 47.21
N ASN A 695 28.74 -1.52 45.99
CA ASN A 695 28.88 -2.36 44.80
C ASN A 695 30.15 -3.22 44.86
N THR A 696 31.28 -2.64 45.29
CA THR A 696 32.55 -3.37 45.44
C THR A 696 32.44 -4.47 46.49
N VAL A 697 31.73 -4.21 47.59
CA VAL A 697 31.43 -5.21 48.63
C VAL A 697 30.50 -6.31 48.10
N ALA A 698 29.49 -5.98 47.30
CA ALA A 698 28.56 -6.94 46.70
C ALA A 698 29.25 -7.87 45.68
N ILE A 699 30.17 -7.33 44.87
CA ILE A 699 31.00 -8.10 43.92
C ILE A 699 31.96 -9.03 44.67
N ALA A 700 32.64 -8.54 45.70
CA ALA A 700 33.54 -9.36 46.54
C ALA A 700 32.79 -10.47 47.31
N ALA A 701 31.51 -10.26 47.63
CA ALA A 701 30.64 -11.24 48.28
C ALA A 701 29.90 -12.17 47.29
N ASN A 702 30.16 -12.05 45.98
CA ASN A 702 29.58 -12.85 44.90
C ASN A 702 28.03 -12.79 44.81
N LYS A 703 27.46 -11.60 45.07
CA LYS A 703 26.00 -11.34 44.97
C LYS A 703 25.68 -10.63 43.65
N ALA A 704 25.58 -11.40 42.56
CA ALA A 704 25.46 -10.89 41.19
C ALA A 704 24.26 -9.95 40.96
N GLU A 705 23.08 -10.27 41.51
CA GLU A 705 21.86 -9.49 41.31
C GLU A 705 21.92 -8.13 42.03
N THR A 706 22.49 -8.10 43.23
CA THR A 706 22.68 -6.88 44.04
C THR A 706 23.78 -5.99 43.45
N ALA A 707 24.84 -6.59 42.91
CA ALA A 707 25.89 -5.86 42.20
C ALA A 707 25.35 -5.24 40.90
N ALA A 708 24.50 -5.94 40.15
CA ALA A 708 23.86 -5.42 38.95
C ALA A 708 22.91 -4.24 39.26
N SER A 709 22.09 -4.35 40.31
CA SER A 709 21.19 -3.27 40.71
C SER A 709 21.95 -2.04 41.24
N LEU A 710 23.01 -2.25 42.03
CA LEU A 710 23.85 -1.16 42.53
C LEU A 710 24.64 -0.50 41.40
N SER A 711 25.10 -1.27 40.41
CA SER A 711 25.78 -0.73 39.21
C SER A 711 24.86 0.15 38.36
N LEU A 712 23.58 -0.22 38.24
CA LEU A 712 22.58 0.60 37.54
C LEU A 712 22.33 1.93 38.27
N GLN A 713 22.13 1.88 39.59
CA GLN A 713 21.95 3.08 40.43
C GLN A 713 23.17 4.00 40.39
N LEU A 714 24.38 3.43 40.35
CA LEU A 714 25.63 4.17 40.24
C LEU A 714 25.73 4.93 38.91
N LYS A 715 25.26 4.31 37.81
CA LYS A 715 25.24 4.94 36.49
C LYS A 715 24.20 6.07 36.39
N GLU A 716 23.05 5.90 37.02
CA GLU A 716 22.03 6.95 37.10
C GLU A 716 22.51 8.17 37.88
N ILE A 717 23.18 7.96 39.03
CA ILE A 717 23.77 9.05 39.81
C ILE A 717 24.93 9.73 39.08
N GLU A 718 25.77 8.98 38.35
CA GLU A 718 26.81 9.55 37.49
C GLU A 718 26.24 10.49 36.42
N ALA A 719 25.13 10.11 35.79
CA ALA A 719 24.44 10.94 34.82
C ALA A 719 23.82 12.20 35.47
N GLN A 720 23.27 12.10 36.68
CA GLN A 720 22.74 13.24 37.45
C GLN A 720 23.82 14.24 37.85
N ILE A 721 24.99 13.74 38.28
CA ILE A 721 26.17 14.57 38.59
C ILE A 721 26.65 15.30 37.33
N ALA A 722 26.83 14.57 36.23
CA ALA A 722 27.29 15.14 34.97
C ALA A 722 26.30 16.17 34.41
N PHE A 723 24.99 15.91 34.52
CA PHE A 723 23.93 16.85 34.16
C PHE A 723 23.99 18.13 35.00
N THR A 724 24.11 18.00 36.32
CA THR A 724 24.16 19.15 37.24
C THR A 724 25.43 19.98 37.00
N GLN A 725 26.57 19.34 36.75
CA GLN A 725 27.81 20.03 36.37
C GLN A 725 27.71 20.73 35.02
N ALA A 726 27.05 20.11 34.04
CA ALA A 726 26.82 20.73 32.74
C ALA A 726 25.92 21.97 32.86
N LEU A 727 24.89 21.93 33.72
CA LEU A 727 24.07 23.10 34.04
C LEU A 727 24.86 24.22 34.73
N ILE A 728 25.73 23.88 35.69
CA ILE A 728 26.60 24.86 36.37
C ILE A 728 27.59 25.51 35.39
N LYS A 729 28.12 24.73 34.42
CA LYS A 729 29.07 25.19 33.40
C LYS A 729 28.39 25.89 32.21
N GLY A 730 27.06 25.84 32.11
CA GLY A 730 26.31 26.34 30.96
C GLY A 730 26.49 25.51 29.68
N ASP A 731 26.90 24.24 29.81
CA ASP A 731 27.12 23.31 28.69
C ASP A 731 25.83 22.57 28.34
N ALA A 732 25.05 23.16 27.45
CA ALA A 732 23.72 22.68 27.10
C ALA A 732 23.70 21.38 26.27
N ASP A 733 24.76 21.09 25.52
CA ASP A 733 24.86 19.86 24.73
C ASP A 733 25.16 18.66 25.64
N GLU A 734 26.04 18.85 26.62
CA GLU A 734 26.33 17.82 27.61
C GLU A 734 25.14 17.62 28.55
N ALA A 735 24.45 18.70 28.96
CA ALA A 735 23.21 18.59 29.73
C ALA A 735 22.12 17.83 28.96
N ALA A 736 21.95 18.07 27.66
CA ALA A 736 20.98 17.34 26.84
C ALA A 736 21.31 15.85 26.69
N LYS A 737 22.59 15.48 26.55
CA LYS A 737 23.04 14.08 26.49
C LYS A 737 22.79 13.35 27.80
N GLN A 738 23.19 13.95 28.93
CA GLN A 738 23.02 13.33 30.25
C GLN A 738 21.54 13.21 30.63
N MET A 739 20.70 14.16 30.19
CA MET A 739 19.23 14.08 30.34
C MET A 739 18.59 12.90 29.60
N ALA A 740 19.14 12.48 28.46
CA ALA A 740 18.66 11.31 27.72
C ALA A 740 19.00 9.98 28.44
N ILE A 741 20.14 9.94 29.14
CA ILE A 741 20.63 8.77 29.89
C ILE A 741 19.81 8.58 31.17
N MET A 742 19.47 9.65 31.88
CA MET A 742 18.70 9.59 33.14
C MET A 742 17.26 9.06 33.01
N ASN A 743 16.70 8.99 31.79
CA ASN A 743 15.25 8.76 31.59
C ASN A 743 14.92 7.58 30.64
N THR A 744 15.88 6.73 30.27
CA THR A 744 15.61 5.50 29.49
C THR A 744 16.34 4.27 30.07
N PRO A 745 15.63 3.27 30.63
CA PRO A 745 16.25 2.06 31.20
C PRO A 745 17.14 1.29 30.19
N ALA A 746 16.81 1.36 28.90
CA ALA A 746 17.54 0.67 27.83
C ALA A 746 18.92 1.31 27.50
N ALA A 747 19.10 2.62 27.73
CA ALA A 747 20.38 3.29 27.51
C ALA A 747 21.38 3.00 28.65
N ALA A 748 20.87 2.79 29.87
CA ALA A 748 21.68 2.36 31.01
C ALA A 748 22.06 0.86 30.92
N LEU A 749 21.19 0.01 30.38
CA LEU A 749 21.47 -1.42 30.16
C LEU A 749 22.49 -1.68 29.04
N SER A 750 22.48 -0.88 27.97
CA SER A 750 23.40 -1.04 26.83
C SER A 750 24.85 -0.59 27.12
N ALA A 751 25.09 0.01 28.29
CA ALA A 751 26.41 0.43 28.75
C ALA A 751 27.04 -0.56 29.76
N LEU A 752 26.41 -1.71 30.04
CA LEU A 752 26.96 -2.76 30.90
C LEU A 752 27.68 -3.83 30.05
N PRO A 753 28.91 -4.26 30.41
CA PRO A 753 29.65 -5.27 29.66
C PRO A 753 28.99 -6.66 29.72
N SER A 754 29.07 -7.41 28.60
CA SER A 754 28.26 -8.61 28.36
C SER A 754 28.90 -9.92 28.85
N ASN A 755 30.18 -9.91 29.25
CA ASN A 755 30.85 -11.02 29.92
C ASN A 755 31.92 -10.58 30.96
N THR A 756 32.42 -11.53 31.75
CA THR A 756 33.41 -11.31 32.82
C THR A 756 34.79 -10.85 32.33
N ALA A 757 35.16 -11.12 31.07
CA ALA A 757 36.41 -10.69 30.45
C ALA A 757 36.34 -9.22 29.98
N GLU A 758 35.21 -8.79 29.42
CA GLU A 758 34.92 -7.38 29.08
C GLU A 758 34.85 -6.51 30.33
N ALA A 759 34.23 -7.00 31.40
CA ALA A 759 34.17 -6.32 32.70
C ALA A 759 35.57 -6.12 33.31
N SER A 760 36.46 -7.09 33.14
CA SER A 760 37.85 -7.02 33.64
C SER A 760 38.73 -6.08 32.80
N ALA A 761 38.51 -6.00 31.49
CA ALA A 761 39.22 -5.08 30.59
C ALA A 761 38.80 -3.61 30.80
N ALA A 762 37.49 -3.35 30.97
CA ALA A 762 36.96 -2.02 31.30
C ALA A 762 37.44 -1.55 32.67
N ALA A 763 37.37 -2.42 33.70
CA ALA A 763 37.89 -2.10 35.04
C ALA A 763 39.40 -1.80 35.04
N LYS A 764 40.20 -2.45 34.18
CA LYS A 764 41.62 -2.15 34.01
C LYS A 764 41.85 -0.79 33.34
N ALA A 765 41.04 -0.44 32.36
CA ALA A 765 41.13 0.86 31.68
C ALA A 765 40.80 2.02 32.63
N ASP A 766 39.76 1.86 33.45
CA ASP A 766 39.35 2.84 34.45
C ASP A 766 40.41 3.00 35.55
N LEU A 767 40.95 1.90 36.10
CA LEU A 767 42.03 1.95 37.09
C LEU A 767 43.32 2.57 36.53
N ASN A 768 43.63 2.37 35.25
CA ASN A 768 44.77 3.00 34.59
C ASN A 768 44.57 4.52 34.40
N SER A 769 43.34 4.95 34.10
CA SER A 769 42.99 6.36 34.03
C SER A 769 43.10 7.03 35.41
N GLU A 770 42.58 6.38 36.45
CA GLU A 770 42.69 6.83 37.84
C GLU A 770 44.16 6.90 38.31
N LEU A 771 44.99 5.93 37.93
CA LEU A 771 46.43 5.95 38.22
C LEU A 771 47.13 7.13 37.54
N ALA A 772 46.78 7.46 36.29
CA ALA A 772 47.33 8.60 35.57
C ALA A 772 46.96 9.93 36.24
N GLU A 773 45.71 10.07 36.69
CA GLU A 773 45.20 11.26 37.35
C GLU A 773 45.83 11.45 38.76
N LEU A 774 45.92 10.36 39.54
CA LEU A 774 46.60 10.37 40.84
C LEU A 774 48.08 10.73 40.71
N THR A 775 48.75 10.27 39.65
CA THR A 775 50.17 10.57 39.40
C THR A 775 50.38 12.03 39.00
N ALA A 776 49.49 12.60 38.17
CA ALA A 776 49.49 14.02 37.84
C ALA A 776 49.25 14.90 39.08
N ASN A 777 48.29 14.51 39.94
CA ASN A 777 47.99 15.21 41.18
C ASN A 777 49.14 15.12 42.20
N LEU A 778 49.86 14.00 42.26
CA LEU A 778 51.06 13.86 43.10
C LEU A 778 52.16 14.82 42.64
N GLN A 779 52.35 14.96 41.33
CA GLN A 779 53.36 15.84 40.75
C GLN A 779 53.04 17.32 41.07
N GLN A 780 51.75 17.68 41.01
CA GLN A 780 51.27 19.02 41.37
C GLN A 780 51.37 19.31 42.87
N ALA A 781 51.05 18.35 43.74
CA ALA A 781 51.18 18.46 45.19
C ALA A 781 52.65 18.62 45.64
N GLN A 782 53.58 17.93 44.96
CA GLN A 782 55.02 18.06 45.19
C GLN A 782 55.56 19.44 44.82
N THR A 783 55.09 20.03 43.72
CA THR A 783 55.43 21.42 43.36
C THR A 783 54.87 22.45 44.33
N ASN A 784 53.77 22.15 45.02
CA ASN A 784 53.11 23.07 45.96
C ASN A 784 53.59 22.91 47.42
N GLY A 785 54.42 21.92 47.73
CA GLY A 785 55.04 21.74 49.05
C GLY A 785 54.14 21.13 50.14
N ASP A 786 53.00 20.52 49.80
CA ASP A 786 52.08 19.91 50.77
C ASP A 786 52.49 18.46 51.10
N ALA A 787 53.22 18.30 52.20
CA ALA A 787 53.80 17.02 52.61
C ALA A 787 52.73 15.96 52.95
N THR A 788 51.61 16.37 53.55
CA THR A 788 50.50 15.50 53.96
C THR A 788 49.75 14.93 52.76
N LEU A 789 49.41 15.79 51.80
CA LEU A 789 48.73 15.37 50.56
C LEU A 789 49.64 14.49 49.69
N THR A 790 50.95 14.79 49.68
CA THR A 790 51.96 14.00 48.95
C THR A 790 52.06 12.57 49.48
N GLU A 791 52.00 12.37 50.81
CA GLU A 791 52.09 11.05 51.42
C GLU A 791 50.82 10.23 51.20
N GLN A 792 49.64 10.86 51.28
CA GLN A 792 48.36 10.24 50.96
C GLN A 792 48.25 9.80 49.49
N LEU A 793 48.66 10.65 48.55
CA LEU A 793 48.64 10.33 47.12
C LEU A 793 49.61 9.18 46.78
N LYS A 794 50.77 9.10 47.45
CA LYS A 794 51.70 7.96 47.28
C LYS A 794 51.08 6.63 47.74
N LEU A 795 50.36 6.63 48.85
CA LEU A 795 49.68 5.44 49.35
C LEU A 795 48.55 5.00 48.41
N SER A 796 47.75 5.94 47.91
CA SER A 796 46.69 5.67 46.93
C SER A 796 47.25 5.13 45.61
N ILE A 797 48.32 5.74 45.07
CA ILE A 797 49.01 5.25 43.87
C ILE A 797 49.52 3.82 44.06
N THR A 798 50.08 3.51 45.23
CA THR A 798 50.59 2.17 45.56
C THR A 798 49.46 1.14 45.62
N SER A 799 48.32 1.52 46.20
CA SER A 799 47.11 0.69 46.26
C SER A 799 46.54 0.40 44.86
N THR A 800 46.32 1.44 44.06
CA THR A 800 45.77 1.33 42.69
C THR A 800 46.72 0.53 41.78
N SER A 801 48.03 0.74 41.89
CA SER A 801 49.03 -0.04 41.14
C SER A 801 49.01 -1.54 41.51
N THR A 802 48.74 -1.86 42.77
CA THR A 802 48.64 -3.25 43.25
C THR A 802 47.38 -3.93 42.74
N GLN A 803 46.26 -3.20 42.63
CA GLN A 803 45.01 -3.70 42.06
C GLN A 803 45.13 -3.98 40.56
N ILE A 804 45.79 -3.09 39.80
CA ILE A 804 46.08 -3.29 38.37
C ILE A 804 46.93 -4.54 38.14
N MET A 805 47.95 -4.77 38.98
CA MET A 805 48.81 -5.95 38.87
C MET A 805 48.07 -7.27 39.11
N LYS A 806 47.19 -7.33 40.11
CA LYS A 806 46.38 -8.53 40.41
C LYS A 806 45.38 -8.83 39.30
N LEU A 807 44.75 -7.80 38.74
CA LEU A 807 43.82 -7.93 37.62
C LEU A 807 44.53 -8.39 36.34
N GLN A 808 45.76 -7.92 36.11
CA GLN A 808 46.57 -8.36 34.96
C GLN A 808 46.97 -9.84 35.07
N GLN A 809 47.33 -10.32 36.26
CA GLN A 809 47.68 -11.73 36.47
C GLN A 809 46.52 -12.69 36.19
N SER A 810 45.29 -12.34 36.56
CA SER A 810 44.11 -13.20 36.29
C SER A 810 43.74 -13.23 34.80
N MET A 811 43.93 -12.12 34.07
CA MET A 811 43.71 -12.07 32.62
C MET A 811 44.74 -12.91 31.85
N ASP A 812 46.01 -12.95 32.29
CA ASP A 812 47.06 -13.73 31.63
C ASP A 812 46.94 -15.25 31.87
N GLU A 813 46.34 -15.68 32.99
CA GLU A 813 46.04 -17.10 33.25
C GLU A 813 44.85 -17.63 32.42
N ALA A 814 43.82 -16.81 32.23
CA ALA A 814 42.66 -17.16 31.39
C ALA A 814 43.07 -17.33 29.92
N ALA A 815 43.87 -16.41 29.38
CA ALA A 815 44.36 -16.47 28.00
C ALA A 815 45.25 -17.69 27.72
N LYS A 816 46.05 -18.16 28.69
CA LYS A 816 46.83 -19.40 28.56
C LYS A 816 45.95 -20.64 28.48
N THR A 817 44.82 -20.65 29.18
CA THR A 817 43.89 -21.78 29.21
C THR A 817 43.14 -21.92 27.89
N ASN A 818 42.68 -20.80 27.32
CA ASN A 818 41.98 -20.77 26.03
C ASN A 818 42.89 -21.15 24.85
N LEU A 819 44.16 -20.71 24.85
CA LEU A 819 45.14 -21.09 23.83
C LEU A 819 45.45 -22.60 23.86
N ALA A 820 45.55 -23.20 25.05
CA ALA A 820 45.79 -24.63 25.21
C ALA A 820 44.61 -25.48 24.69
N GLN A 821 43.37 -24.99 24.85
CA GLN A 821 42.17 -25.67 24.35
C GLN A 821 42.05 -25.60 22.82
N SER A 822 42.39 -24.46 22.21
CA SER A 822 42.45 -24.32 20.74
C SER A 822 43.51 -25.23 20.11
N GLN A 823 44.71 -25.31 20.70
CA GLN A 823 45.77 -26.19 20.20
C GLN A 823 45.40 -27.68 20.31
N ALA A 824 44.62 -28.07 21.32
CA ALA A 824 44.13 -29.44 21.46
C ALA A 824 43.03 -29.78 20.43
N ALA A 825 42.16 -28.83 20.09
CA ALA A 825 41.12 -29.01 19.07
C ALA A 825 41.73 -29.12 17.65
N ASP A 826 42.74 -28.31 17.34
CA ASP A 826 43.44 -28.36 16.04
C ASP A 826 44.25 -29.65 15.85
N ALA A 827 44.87 -30.16 16.93
CA ALA A 827 45.55 -31.45 16.91
C ALA A 827 44.58 -32.61 16.64
N ALA A 828 43.40 -32.61 17.26
CA ALA A 828 42.37 -33.63 17.05
C ALA A 828 41.81 -33.60 15.61
N LEU A 829 41.65 -32.41 15.02
CA LEU A 829 41.23 -32.27 13.62
C LEU A 829 42.29 -32.80 12.64
N ALA A 830 43.57 -32.51 12.89
CA ALA A 830 44.68 -33.00 12.06
C ALA A 830 44.80 -34.54 12.08
N ASP A 831 44.57 -35.16 13.23
CA ASP A 831 44.55 -36.62 13.37
C ASP A 831 43.42 -37.25 12.53
N LEU A 832 42.22 -36.68 12.58
CA LEU A 832 41.06 -37.13 11.78
C LEU A 832 41.26 -36.93 10.27
N GLN A 833 41.90 -35.83 9.85
CA GLN A 833 42.23 -35.60 8.42
C GLN A 833 43.31 -36.58 7.92
N THR A 834 44.25 -36.96 8.79
CA THR A 834 45.25 -38.00 8.48
C THR A 834 44.58 -39.37 8.31
N GLU A 835 43.62 -39.71 9.18
CA GLU A 835 42.80 -40.92 9.07
C GLU A 835 41.98 -40.95 7.77
N LYS A 836 41.40 -39.81 7.36
CA LYS A 836 40.68 -39.66 6.08
C LYS A 836 41.58 -39.97 4.89
N THR A 837 42.80 -39.44 4.91
CA THR A 837 43.78 -39.63 3.83
C THR A 837 44.18 -41.11 3.71
N ASN A 838 44.39 -41.79 4.83
CA ASN A 838 44.71 -43.21 4.87
C ASN A 838 43.55 -44.10 4.36
N LEU A 839 42.31 -43.76 4.71
CA LEU A 839 41.11 -44.44 4.22
C LEU A 839 40.88 -44.20 2.72
N GLN A 840 41.11 -42.99 2.22
CA GLN A 840 41.03 -42.68 0.79
C GLN A 840 42.07 -43.46 -0.03
N ASN A 841 43.31 -43.58 0.47
CA ASN A 841 44.35 -44.37 -0.17
C ASN A 841 43.98 -45.87 -0.20
N SER A 842 43.41 -46.39 0.90
CA SER A 842 42.93 -47.77 1.00
C SER A 842 41.75 -48.04 0.05
N LEU A 843 40.83 -47.07 -0.06
CA LEU A 843 39.69 -47.13 -0.99
C LEU A 843 40.15 -47.14 -2.46
N LYS A 844 41.15 -46.31 -2.79
CA LYS A 844 41.76 -46.29 -4.13
C LYS A 844 42.39 -47.63 -4.47
N GLN A 845 43.15 -48.23 -3.56
CA GLN A 845 43.77 -49.53 -3.76
C GLN A 845 42.73 -50.67 -3.86
N ALA A 846 41.64 -50.61 -3.09
CA ALA A 846 40.54 -51.58 -3.17
C ALA A 846 39.76 -51.49 -4.50
N ASN A 847 39.58 -50.26 -5.02
CA ASN A 847 38.99 -50.00 -6.33
C ASN A 847 39.87 -50.53 -7.47
N GLU A 848 41.18 -50.29 -7.42
CA GLU A 848 42.15 -50.81 -8.41
C GLU A 848 42.22 -52.35 -8.40
N GLN A 849 41.96 -52.98 -7.25
CA GLN A 849 41.90 -54.44 -7.11
C GLN A 849 40.52 -55.05 -7.41
N GLY A 850 39.51 -54.25 -7.77
CA GLY A 850 38.17 -54.73 -8.11
C GLY A 850 37.36 -55.33 -6.94
N LYS A 851 37.74 -55.03 -5.69
CA LYS A 851 37.08 -55.57 -4.48
C LYS A 851 35.87 -54.74 -4.09
N LYS A 852 34.73 -55.01 -4.75
CA LYS A 852 33.48 -54.22 -4.62
C LYS A 852 32.97 -54.08 -3.17
N GLU A 853 32.99 -55.16 -2.39
CA GLU A 853 32.45 -55.12 -1.02
C GLU A 853 33.35 -54.33 -0.05
N LEU A 854 34.67 -54.49 -0.20
CA LEU A 854 35.65 -53.71 0.56
C LEU A 854 35.58 -52.22 0.20
N THR A 855 35.32 -51.91 -1.06
CA THR A 855 35.13 -50.54 -1.54
C THR A 855 33.90 -49.90 -0.89
N LYS A 856 32.78 -50.65 -0.82
CA LYS A 856 31.55 -50.19 -0.19
C LYS A 856 31.76 -49.92 1.31
N GLN A 857 32.46 -50.82 2.01
CA GLN A 857 32.79 -50.65 3.43
C GLN A 857 33.72 -49.44 3.68
N LEU A 858 34.78 -49.29 2.88
CA LEU A 858 35.70 -48.16 3.00
C LEU A 858 35.02 -46.82 2.66
N GLN A 859 34.08 -46.81 1.70
CA GLN A 859 33.29 -45.61 1.37
C GLN A 859 32.32 -45.22 2.49
N GLN A 860 31.71 -46.20 3.17
CA GLN A 860 30.85 -45.95 4.32
C GLN A 860 31.64 -45.38 5.50
N GLN A 861 32.82 -45.96 5.80
CA GLN A 861 33.74 -45.43 6.81
C GLN A 861 34.20 -44.01 6.47
N LEU A 862 34.42 -43.70 5.18
CA LEU A 862 34.80 -42.36 4.74
C LEU A 862 33.67 -41.33 4.95
N ASN A 863 32.41 -41.73 4.76
CA ASN A 863 31.25 -40.86 4.99
C ASN A 863 31.04 -40.57 6.48
N GLU A 864 31.17 -41.58 7.35
CA GLU A 864 31.10 -41.40 8.81
C GLU A 864 32.24 -40.54 9.34
N LEU A 865 33.46 -40.74 8.82
CA LEU A 865 34.61 -39.91 9.17
C LEU A 865 34.44 -38.47 8.68
N SER A 866 33.81 -38.25 7.53
CA SER A 866 33.53 -36.92 7.02
C SER A 866 32.57 -36.13 7.92
N LEU A 867 31.54 -36.77 8.48
CA LEU A 867 30.65 -36.17 9.48
C LEU A 867 31.38 -35.79 10.77
N LYS A 868 32.31 -36.64 11.24
CA LYS A 868 33.14 -36.35 12.42
C LYS A 868 34.11 -35.19 12.17
N ILE A 869 34.64 -35.08 10.95
CA ILE A 869 35.50 -33.97 10.54
C ILE A 869 34.71 -32.66 10.52
N THR A 870 33.51 -32.63 9.95
CA THR A 870 32.67 -31.41 9.97
C THR A 870 32.36 -30.94 11.38
N ALA A 871 32.01 -31.84 12.30
CA ALA A 871 31.78 -31.50 13.70
C ALA A 871 33.06 -31.07 14.46
N ALA A 872 34.24 -31.54 14.03
CA ALA A 872 35.54 -31.14 14.58
C ALA A 872 36.01 -29.80 13.99
N GLU A 873 35.70 -29.52 12.71
CA GLU A 873 35.92 -28.24 12.04
C GLU A 873 35.13 -27.13 12.75
N GLU A 874 33.84 -27.35 13.05
CA GLU A 874 33.03 -26.40 13.82
C GLU A 874 33.60 -26.11 15.22
N LYS A 875 34.14 -27.13 15.90
CA LYS A 875 34.76 -26.96 17.23
C LYS A 875 36.11 -26.25 17.17
N SER A 876 36.93 -26.53 16.16
CA SER A 876 38.20 -25.84 15.91
C SER A 876 37.94 -24.37 15.55
N GLU A 877 36.97 -24.10 14.68
CA GLU A 877 36.59 -22.75 14.26
C GLU A 877 36.04 -21.92 15.45
N GLN A 878 35.17 -22.51 16.29
CA GLN A 878 34.72 -21.87 17.52
C GLN A 878 35.85 -21.58 18.51
N ALA A 879 36.81 -22.50 18.69
CA ALA A 879 37.95 -22.30 19.58
C ALA A 879 38.92 -21.24 19.04
N GLN A 880 39.11 -21.15 17.72
CA GLN A 880 39.92 -20.13 17.07
C GLN A 880 39.28 -18.74 17.13
N ILE A 881 37.95 -18.64 17.04
CA ILE A 881 37.20 -17.40 17.24
C ILE A 881 37.42 -16.85 18.66
N ILE A 882 37.38 -17.71 19.68
CA ILE A 882 37.62 -17.32 21.08
C ILE A 882 39.05 -16.81 21.28
N VAL A 883 40.05 -17.46 20.68
CA VAL A 883 41.45 -17.00 20.71
C VAL A 883 41.65 -15.71 19.90
N ALA A 884 40.94 -15.54 18.78
CA ALA A 884 40.94 -14.33 17.97
C ALA A 884 40.30 -13.15 18.72
N GLN A 885 39.22 -13.39 19.48
CA GLN A 885 38.58 -12.41 20.36
C GLN A 885 39.47 -12.02 21.54
N ASP A 886 40.16 -12.96 22.19
CA ASP A 886 41.14 -12.69 23.25
C ASP A 886 42.36 -11.88 22.73
N ASN A 887 42.80 -12.13 21.49
CA ASN A 887 43.87 -11.37 20.85
C ASN A 887 43.39 -9.99 20.35
N ALA A 888 42.14 -9.87 19.87
CA ALA A 888 41.52 -8.61 19.52
C ALA A 888 41.28 -7.73 20.76
N ALA A 889 40.94 -8.32 21.91
CA ALA A 889 40.85 -7.61 23.20
C ALA A 889 42.22 -7.08 23.69
N LYS A 890 43.34 -7.74 23.33
CA LYS A 890 44.70 -7.21 23.52
C LYS A 890 45.07 -6.08 22.56
N GLN A 891 44.33 -5.90 21.46
CA GLN A 891 44.63 -4.95 20.38
C GLN A 891 43.56 -3.85 20.16
N GLY A 892 42.42 -3.91 20.86
CA GLY A 892 41.41 -2.84 20.90
C GLY A 892 40.58 -2.64 19.63
N VAL A 893 40.06 -3.71 18.99
CA VAL A 893 39.19 -3.62 17.79
C VAL A 893 37.86 -4.37 17.99
N VAL A 894 36.76 -3.74 17.56
CA VAL A 894 35.32 -4.06 17.76
C VAL A 894 34.72 -4.93 16.62
N GLU A 895 33.81 -5.85 17.00
CA GLU A 895 32.71 -6.60 16.29
C GLU A 895 32.79 -7.09 14.82
N ILE A 896 32.27 -8.30 14.57
CA ILE A 896 31.68 -8.75 13.27
C ILE A 896 30.45 -9.67 13.52
N PRO A 897 29.28 -9.46 12.86
CA PRO A 897 28.12 -10.36 12.89
C PRO A 897 27.95 -11.23 11.61
N VAL A 898 27.08 -12.26 11.70
CA VAL A 898 26.72 -13.26 10.67
C VAL A 898 25.61 -12.74 9.71
N ALA A 899 25.67 -13.10 8.42
CA ALA A 899 24.95 -12.48 7.30
C ALA A 899 23.47 -12.91 7.08
N SER A 900 22.60 -11.93 6.81
CA SER A 900 21.20 -12.01 6.38
C SER A 900 21.04 -11.84 4.84
N ASP A 901 19.85 -12.06 4.27
CA ASP A 901 19.57 -11.80 2.84
C ASP A 901 19.73 -10.31 2.47
N GLU A 902 19.59 -9.38 3.42
CA GLU A 902 19.99 -7.97 3.24
C GLU A 902 21.50 -7.82 3.01
N THR A 903 22.31 -8.70 3.59
CA THR A 903 23.78 -8.70 3.40
C THR A 903 24.15 -9.27 2.03
N LYS A 904 23.41 -10.27 1.53
CA LYS A 904 23.54 -10.77 0.15
C LYS A 904 23.08 -9.74 -0.89
N LEU A 905 21.98 -9.02 -0.63
CA LEU A 905 21.51 -7.95 -1.52
C LEU A 905 22.51 -6.80 -1.60
N ALA A 906 23.03 -6.37 -0.44
CA ALA A 906 24.06 -5.35 -0.36
C ALA A 906 25.37 -5.78 -1.04
N GLU A 907 25.69 -7.08 -1.02
CA GLU A 907 26.84 -7.64 -1.71
C GLU A 907 26.62 -7.72 -3.23
N LEU A 908 25.45 -8.15 -3.69
CA LEU A 908 25.06 -8.15 -5.11
C LEU A 908 25.04 -6.72 -5.70
N ASP A 909 24.53 -5.73 -4.94
CA ASP A 909 24.55 -4.32 -5.34
C ASP A 909 25.97 -3.76 -5.48
N LYS A 910 26.88 -4.16 -4.59
CA LYS A 910 28.30 -3.80 -4.70
C LYS A 910 28.95 -4.45 -5.92
N GLN A 911 28.64 -5.72 -6.20
CA GLN A 911 29.19 -6.45 -7.35
C GLN A 911 28.69 -5.88 -8.69
N LEU A 912 27.40 -5.53 -8.78
CA LEU A 912 26.82 -4.87 -9.95
C LEU A 912 27.47 -3.49 -10.19
N ALA A 913 27.60 -2.66 -9.15
CA ALA A 913 28.24 -1.35 -9.27
C ALA A 913 29.71 -1.46 -9.71
N LEU A 914 30.43 -2.48 -9.24
CA LEU A 914 31.81 -2.75 -9.63
C LEU A 914 31.90 -3.18 -11.09
N ILE A 915 31.03 -4.08 -11.53
CA ILE A 915 31.00 -4.58 -12.92
C ILE A 915 30.60 -3.47 -13.90
N GLU A 916 29.63 -2.61 -13.57
CA GLU A 916 29.26 -1.47 -14.41
C GLU A 916 30.46 -0.52 -14.64
N GLU A 917 31.26 -0.29 -13.60
CA GLU A 917 32.45 0.54 -13.69
C GLU A 917 33.54 -0.15 -14.53
N GLN A 918 33.71 -1.47 -14.40
CA GLN A 918 34.62 -2.25 -15.25
C GLN A 918 34.18 -2.24 -16.72
N ILE A 919 32.88 -2.30 -17.00
CA ILE A 919 32.31 -2.18 -18.36
C ILE A 919 32.68 -0.82 -18.95
N LYS A 920 32.51 0.27 -18.21
CA LYS A 920 32.91 1.63 -18.67
C LYS A 920 34.40 1.72 -18.97
N GLN A 921 35.24 1.13 -18.13
CA GLN A 921 36.70 1.14 -18.33
C GLN A 921 37.12 0.30 -19.55
N ALA A 922 36.51 -0.87 -19.74
CA ALA A 922 36.75 -1.73 -20.90
C ALA A 922 36.27 -1.07 -22.21
N GLN A 923 35.12 -0.38 -22.19
CA GLN A 923 34.63 0.43 -23.30
C GLN A 923 35.58 1.57 -23.67
N GLN A 924 36.13 2.28 -22.67
CA GLN A 924 37.13 3.34 -22.90
C GLN A 924 38.43 2.80 -23.51
N LYS A 925 38.83 1.58 -23.14
CA LYS A 925 40.00 0.89 -23.72
C LYS A 925 39.72 0.25 -25.09
N SER A 926 38.49 0.35 -25.59
CA SER A 926 38.03 -0.33 -26.83
C SER A 926 38.23 -1.85 -26.82
N ASP A 927 38.28 -2.46 -25.63
CA ASP A 927 38.44 -3.91 -25.47
C ASP A 927 37.07 -4.59 -25.53
N LYS A 928 36.67 -4.96 -26.75
CA LYS A 928 35.35 -5.50 -27.04
C LYS A 928 35.10 -6.90 -26.46
N SER A 929 36.15 -7.65 -26.12
CA SER A 929 36.01 -8.99 -25.54
C SER A 929 35.70 -8.88 -24.04
N ALA A 930 36.45 -8.03 -23.33
CA ALA A 930 36.23 -7.77 -21.92
C ALA A 930 34.85 -7.13 -21.64
N VAL A 931 34.38 -6.24 -22.53
CA VAL A 931 33.03 -5.65 -22.42
C VAL A 931 31.95 -6.73 -22.49
N GLN A 932 32.12 -7.72 -23.37
CA GLN A 932 31.12 -8.78 -23.58
C GLN A 932 31.04 -9.74 -22.38
N GLU A 933 32.19 -10.10 -21.81
CA GLU A 933 32.28 -10.95 -20.61
C GLU A 933 31.72 -10.26 -19.36
N LEU A 934 32.02 -8.97 -19.18
CA LEU A 934 31.50 -8.19 -18.05
C LEU A 934 29.99 -7.93 -18.15
N GLN A 935 29.45 -7.77 -19.38
CA GLN A 935 28.01 -7.69 -19.61
C GLN A 935 27.29 -9.01 -19.28
N LEU A 936 27.95 -10.15 -19.51
CA LEU A 936 27.42 -11.46 -19.13
C LEU A 936 27.31 -11.59 -17.60
N ASN A 937 28.37 -11.20 -16.89
CA ASN A 937 28.38 -11.22 -15.42
C ASN A 937 27.36 -10.24 -14.81
N SER A 938 27.21 -9.05 -15.40
CA SER A 938 26.19 -8.08 -14.99
C SER A 938 24.78 -8.67 -15.10
N LEU A 939 24.49 -9.35 -16.21
CA LEU A 939 23.17 -9.92 -16.46
C LEU A 939 22.86 -11.08 -15.51
N GLN A 940 23.85 -11.92 -15.17
CA GLN A 940 23.68 -12.98 -14.19
C GLN A 940 23.36 -12.41 -12.79
N LEU A 941 24.07 -11.35 -12.37
CA LEU A 941 23.83 -10.69 -11.10
C LEU A 941 22.48 -9.94 -11.05
N GLU A 942 22.04 -9.37 -12.17
CA GLU A 942 20.70 -8.76 -12.29
C GLU A 942 19.59 -9.82 -12.15
N MET A 943 19.78 -10.99 -12.77
CA MET A 943 18.86 -12.12 -12.61
C MET A 943 18.83 -12.63 -11.17
N ASP A 944 20.00 -12.81 -10.55
CA ASP A 944 20.12 -13.26 -9.16
C ASP A 944 19.52 -12.24 -8.18
N LYS A 945 19.67 -10.95 -8.46
CA LYS A 945 19.03 -9.87 -7.70
C LYS A 945 17.50 -9.86 -7.89
N ALA A 946 17.01 -10.04 -9.11
CA ALA A 946 15.56 -10.04 -9.39
C ALA A 946 14.83 -11.17 -8.63
N ILE A 947 15.48 -12.33 -8.47
CA ILE A 947 14.97 -13.45 -7.65
C ILE A 947 14.77 -13.05 -6.19
N ILE A 948 15.58 -12.11 -5.67
CA ILE A 948 15.60 -11.74 -4.24
C ILE A 948 14.77 -10.46 -3.94
N ASP A 949 14.72 -9.47 -4.85
CA ASP A 949 14.22 -8.11 -4.54
C ASP A 949 12.93 -7.70 -5.29
N SER A 950 12.50 -8.45 -6.31
CA SER A 950 11.46 -7.97 -7.24
C SER A 950 10.14 -8.75 -7.18
N GLY A 951 9.01 -8.06 -7.40
CA GLY A 951 7.70 -8.70 -7.50
C GLY A 951 7.57 -9.52 -8.78
N LEU A 952 6.67 -10.52 -8.81
CA LEU A 952 6.51 -11.48 -9.92
C LEU A 952 6.46 -10.84 -11.32
N GLY A 953 5.76 -9.72 -11.49
CA GLY A 953 5.70 -9.00 -12.77
C GLY A 953 7.02 -8.34 -13.18
N GLU A 954 7.83 -7.89 -12.22
CA GLU A 954 9.15 -7.31 -12.45
C GLU A 954 10.20 -8.42 -12.69
N GLN A 955 10.08 -9.56 -11.99
CA GLN A 955 10.86 -10.77 -12.30
C GLN A 955 10.65 -11.25 -13.73
N ILE A 956 9.38 -11.35 -14.17
CA ILE A 956 9.03 -11.73 -15.55
C ILE A 956 9.66 -10.74 -16.54
N ALA A 957 9.53 -9.43 -16.29
CA ALA A 957 10.11 -8.41 -17.17
C ALA A 957 11.65 -8.48 -17.24
N VAL A 958 12.33 -8.74 -16.12
CA VAL A 958 13.78 -8.92 -16.07
C VAL A 958 14.19 -10.17 -16.84
N PHE A 959 13.51 -11.30 -16.65
CA PHE A 959 13.83 -12.53 -17.38
C PHE A 959 13.50 -12.44 -18.88
N GLU A 960 12.45 -11.73 -19.29
CA GLU A 960 12.16 -11.45 -20.70
C GLU A 960 13.24 -10.55 -21.33
N ALA A 961 13.69 -9.51 -20.61
CA ALA A 961 14.78 -8.64 -21.05
C ALA A 961 16.12 -9.38 -21.13
N ALA A 962 16.39 -10.26 -20.17
CA ALA A 962 17.55 -11.14 -20.16
C ALA A 962 17.50 -12.14 -21.33
N GLN A 963 16.33 -12.70 -21.64
CA GLN A 963 16.16 -13.62 -22.78
C GLN A 963 16.53 -12.94 -24.11
N LEU A 964 16.07 -11.70 -24.32
CA LEU A 964 16.41 -10.90 -25.50
C LEU A 964 17.89 -10.54 -25.56
N SER A 965 18.50 -10.24 -24.42
CA SER A 965 19.92 -9.86 -24.33
C SER A 965 20.84 -11.07 -24.54
N LEU A 966 20.53 -12.21 -23.94
CA LEU A 966 21.22 -13.49 -24.14
C LEU A 966 21.12 -13.96 -25.59
N GLN A 967 19.97 -13.78 -26.24
CA GLN A 967 19.81 -14.12 -27.66
C GLN A 967 20.71 -13.25 -28.55
N LYS A 968 20.77 -11.93 -28.31
CA LYS A 968 21.65 -11.03 -29.06
C LYS A 968 23.13 -11.38 -28.87
N LEU A 969 23.54 -11.63 -27.63
CA LEU A 969 24.91 -12.02 -27.31
C LEU A 969 25.29 -13.36 -27.95
N ALA A 970 24.37 -14.33 -27.98
CA ALA A 970 24.58 -15.61 -28.62
C ALA A 970 24.74 -15.46 -30.14
N ASP A 971 23.89 -14.65 -30.78
CA ASP A 971 23.99 -14.36 -32.21
C ASP A 971 25.30 -13.63 -32.57
N GLU A 972 25.81 -12.77 -31.68
CA GLU A 972 27.09 -12.11 -31.83
C GLU A 972 28.29 -13.06 -31.64
N ALA A 973 28.23 -13.96 -30.66
CA ALA A 973 29.26 -14.99 -30.45
C ALA A 973 29.35 -15.92 -31.68
N VAL A 974 28.22 -16.33 -32.24
CA VAL A 974 28.17 -17.11 -33.50
C VAL A 974 28.80 -16.35 -34.66
N LYS A 975 28.49 -15.05 -34.82
CA LYS A 975 29.09 -14.21 -35.87
C LYS A 975 30.60 -14.05 -35.73
N LYS A 976 31.13 -14.09 -34.50
CA LYS A 976 32.56 -13.99 -34.19
C LYS A 976 33.29 -15.33 -34.21
N GLY A 977 32.58 -16.45 -34.30
CA GLY A 977 33.17 -17.79 -34.23
C GLY A 977 33.64 -18.19 -32.83
N ASP A 978 33.10 -17.54 -31.78
CA ASP A 978 33.45 -17.80 -30.38
C ASP A 978 32.58 -18.91 -29.81
N SER A 979 33.04 -20.15 -29.94
CA SER A 979 32.29 -21.33 -29.50
C SER A 979 32.17 -21.43 -27.97
N ALA A 980 33.16 -20.91 -27.23
CA ALA A 980 33.18 -21.00 -25.77
C ALA A 980 32.10 -20.10 -25.15
N SER A 981 32.04 -18.83 -25.56
CA SER A 981 30.99 -17.92 -25.11
C SER A 981 29.61 -18.34 -25.61
N PHE A 982 29.50 -18.92 -26.80
CA PHE A 982 28.22 -19.43 -27.32
C PHE A 982 27.67 -20.59 -26.46
N ASP A 983 28.50 -21.55 -26.07
CA ASP A 983 28.08 -22.67 -25.23
C ASP A 983 27.66 -22.23 -23.81
N GLU A 984 28.31 -21.20 -23.27
CA GLU A 984 27.98 -20.61 -21.97
C GLU A 984 26.67 -19.80 -22.03
N LEU A 985 26.51 -18.95 -23.05
CA LEU A 985 25.27 -18.20 -23.30
C LEU A 985 24.07 -19.12 -23.53
N LYS A 986 24.28 -20.27 -24.16
CA LYS A 986 23.24 -21.29 -24.35
C LYS A 986 22.79 -21.91 -23.02
N LYS A 987 23.71 -22.15 -22.08
CA LYS A 987 23.36 -22.63 -20.73
C LYS A 987 22.62 -21.58 -19.93
N LEU A 988 23.09 -20.33 -19.96
CA LEU A 988 22.44 -19.22 -19.27
C LEU A 988 21.04 -18.97 -19.80
N LYS A 989 20.86 -19.02 -21.14
CA LYS A 989 19.56 -18.91 -21.77
C LYS A 989 18.61 -20.01 -21.32
N ALA A 990 19.06 -21.26 -21.26
CA ALA A 990 18.25 -22.36 -20.76
C ALA A 990 17.85 -22.15 -19.28
N SER A 991 18.76 -21.64 -18.45
CA SER A 991 18.48 -21.30 -17.04
C SER A 991 17.45 -20.17 -16.92
N ASN A 992 17.60 -19.12 -17.72
CA ASN A 992 16.67 -17.99 -17.77
C ASN A 992 15.28 -18.40 -18.29
N ASP A 993 15.23 -19.25 -19.32
CA ASP A 993 13.97 -19.77 -19.86
C ASP A 993 13.22 -20.57 -18.78
N ILE A 994 13.92 -21.37 -17.97
CA ILE A 994 13.33 -22.09 -16.83
C ILE A 994 12.78 -21.11 -15.77
N ALA A 995 13.57 -20.10 -15.40
CA ALA A 995 13.16 -19.10 -14.41
C ALA A 995 11.95 -18.28 -14.88
N LEU A 996 11.94 -17.86 -16.14
CA LEU A 996 10.81 -17.15 -16.77
C LEU A 996 9.54 -18.01 -16.79
N GLN A 997 9.66 -19.29 -17.17
CA GLN A 997 8.53 -20.22 -17.16
C GLN A 997 7.98 -20.44 -15.74
N LEU A 998 8.85 -20.51 -14.73
CA LEU A 998 8.45 -20.62 -13.33
C LEU A 998 7.68 -19.37 -12.87
N ALA A 999 8.18 -18.18 -13.20
CA ALA A 999 7.56 -16.91 -12.84
C ALA A 999 6.19 -16.72 -13.51
N LEU A 1000 6.09 -17.00 -14.82
CA LEU A 1000 4.82 -16.96 -15.57
C LEU A 1000 3.80 -17.97 -15.01
N LYS A 1001 4.27 -19.17 -14.64
CA LYS A 1001 3.42 -20.18 -14.01
C LYS A 1001 2.88 -19.69 -12.67
N SER A 1002 3.73 -19.12 -11.82
CA SER A 1002 3.32 -18.53 -10.53
C SER A 1002 2.30 -17.39 -10.71
N GLU A 1003 2.43 -16.57 -11.75
CA GLU A 1003 1.42 -15.55 -12.10
C GLU A 1003 0.05 -16.17 -12.44
N LEU A 1004 0.03 -17.26 -13.20
CA LEU A 1004 -1.21 -17.97 -13.53
C LEU A 1004 -1.89 -18.55 -12.27
N PHE A 1005 -1.13 -19.11 -11.34
CA PHE A 1005 -1.66 -19.60 -10.06
C PHE A 1005 -2.25 -18.48 -9.21
N LEU A 1006 -1.58 -17.33 -9.14
CA LEU A 1006 -2.09 -16.15 -8.43
C LEU A 1006 -3.40 -15.65 -9.04
N ASN A 1007 -3.47 -15.56 -10.37
CA ASN A 1007 -4.69 -15.16 -11.08
C ASN A 1007 -5.84 -16.14 -10.87
N LYS A 1008 -5.53 -17.45 -10.86
CA LYS A 1008 -6.51 -18.50 -10.56
C LYS A 1008 -7.06 -18.37 -9.14
N ALA A 1009 -6.18 -18.23 -8.13
CA ALA A 1009 -6.57 -18.10 -6.72
C ALA A 1009 -7.51 -16.90 -6.50
N ASN A 1010 -7.18 -15.74 -7.08
CA ASN A 1010 -8.02 -14.53 -6.98
C ASN A 1010 -9.45 -14.74 -7.55
N LEU A 1011 -9.57 -15.50 -8.64
CA LEU A 1011 -10.87 -15.81 -9.24
C LEU A 1011 -11.65 -16.85 -8.43
N GLU A 1012 -10.95 -17.84 -7.85
CA GLU A 1012 -11.55 -18.84 -6.96
C GLU A 1012 -12.09 -18.21 -5.68
N ASP A 1013 -11.36 -17.27 -5.07
CA ASP A 1013 -11.84 -16.48 -3.92
C ASP A 1013 -13.08 -15.65 -4.29
N SER A 1014 -13.05 -14.98 -5.45
CA SER A 1014 -14.20 -14.22 -5.96
C SER A 1014 -15.42 -15.13 -6.21
N LEU A 1015 -15.20 -16.34 -6.73
CA LEU A 1015 -16.26 -17.32 -6.94
C LEU A 1015 -16.81 -17.86 -5.61
N ALA A 1016 -15.96 -18.08 -4.61
CA ALA A 1016 -16.35 -18.53 -3.28
C ALA A 1016 -17.24 -17.50 -2.57
N GLU A 1017 -16.91 -16.21 -2.65
CA GLU A 1017 -17.73 -15.11 -2.12
C GLU A 1017 -19.10 -15.04 -2.81
N LEU A 1018 -19.16 -15.18 -4.13
CA LEU A 1018 -20.43 -15.17 -4.88
C LEU A 1018 -21.30 -16.40 -4.55
N LYS A 1019 -20.69 -17.58 -4.42
CA LYS A 1019 -21.37 -18.81 -4.01
C LYS A 1019 -21.91 -18.70 -2.58
N ALA A 1020 -21.16 -18.09 -1.66
CA ALA A 1020 -21.62 -17.81 -0.30
C ALA A 1020 -22.85 -16.88 -0.26
N ASN A 1021 -22.99 -16.00 -1.26
CA ASN A 1021 -24.14 -15.11 -1.44
C ASN A 1021 -25.27 -15.71 -2.30
N GLY A 1022 -25.21 -17.00 -2.63
CA GLY A 1022 -26.23 -17.69 -3.42
C GLY A 1022 -26.20 -17.37 -4.92
N GLN A 1023 -25.14 -16.76 -5.44
CA GLN A 1023 -24.99 -16.38 -6.84
C GLN A 1023 -23.93 -17.27 -7.53
N ALA A 1024 -24.34 -18.06 -8.52
CA ALA A 1024 -23.40 -18.75 -9.41
C ALA A 1024 -22.97 -17.80 -10.54
N ASN A 1025 -21.67 -17.76 -10.87
CA ASN A 1025 -21.14 -16.96 -11.99
C ASN A 1025 -20.37 -17.85 -12.99
N PRO A 1026 -21.04 -18.33 -14.05
CA PRO A 1026 -20.44 -19.25 -15.02
C PRO A 1026 -19.31 -18.63 -15.84
N LEU A 1027 -19.19 -17.29 -15.89
CA LEU A 1027 -18.08 -16.62 -16.58
C LEU A 1027 -16.78 -16.70 -15.77
N ILE A 1028 -16.86 -16.58 -14.45
CA ILE A 1028 -15.70 -16.74 -13.56
C ILE A 1028 -15.24 -18.21 -13.58
N GLU A 1029 -16.18 -19.16 -13.54
CA GLU A 1029 -15.88 -20.59 -13.69
C GLU A 1029 -15.18 -20.90 -15.04
N ALA A 1030 -15.64 -20.29 -16.13
CA ALA A 1030 -15.00 -20.44 -17.44
C ALA A 1030 -13.56 -19.87 -17.48
N GLU A 1031 -13.32 -18.73 -16.82
CA GLU A 1031 -11.98 -18.13 -16.78
C GLU A 1031 -11.02 -18.94 -15.88
N ILE A 1032 -11.50 -19.50 -14.75
CA ILE A 1032 -10.74 -20.44 -13.92
C ILE A 1032 -10.35 -21.68 -14.73
N ILE A 1033 -11.29 -22.26 -15.50
CA ILE A 1033 -10.99 -23.40 -16.39
C ILE A 1033 -9.90 -23.02 -17.40
N LYS A 1034 -10.02 -21.85 -18.02
CA LYS A 1034 -9.06 -21.37 -19.01
C LYS A 1034 -7.66 -21.21 -18.42
N ILE A 1035 -7.53 -20.55 -17.27
CA ILE A 1035 -6.24 -20.37 -16.59
C ILE A 1035 -5.67 -21.72 -16.14
N THR A 1036 -6.52 -22.61 -15.61
CA THR A 1036 -6.10 -23.95 -15.22
C THR A 1036 -5.56 -24.73 -16.42
N ASN A 1037 -6.18 -24.63 -17.60
CA ASN A 1037 -5.65 -25.24 -18.82
C ASN A 1037 -4.32 -24.64 -19.25
N GLN A 1038 -4.10 -23.33 -19.08
CA GLN A 1038 -2.80 -22.70 -19.34
C GLN A 1038 -1.70 -23.23 -18.41
N ILE A 1039 -2.03 -23.46 -17.13
CA ILE A 1039 -1.10 -24.09 -16.16
C ILE A 1039 -0.80 -25.53 -16.57
N VAL A 1040 -1.82 -26.30 -16.99
CA VAL A 1040 -1.66 -27.68 -17.50
C VAL A 1040 -0.78 -27.70 -18.75
N ASP A 1041 -0.96 -26.76 -19.68
CA ASP A 1041 -0.12 -26.66 -20.88
C ASP A 1041 1.34 -26.32 -20.52
N ASN A 1042 1.55 -25.47 -19.49
CA ASN A 1042 2.88 -25.19 -18.94
C ASN A 1042 3.52 -26.47 -18.34
N GLU A 1043 2.77 -27.24 -17.55
CA GLU A 1043 3.23 -28.53 -17.01
C GLU A 1043 3.60 -29.52 -18.11
N LYS A 1044 2.80 -29.59 -19.17
CA LYS A 1044 3.04 -30.46 -20.32
C LYS A 1044 4.36 -30.12 -21.02
N SER A 1045 4.74 -28.85 -21.06
CA SER A 1045 5.97 -28.40 -21.72
C SER A 1045 7.25 -28.93 -21.08
N LYS A 1046 7.19 -29.40 -19.82
CA LYS A 1046 8.32 -30.02 -19.11
C LYS A 1046 8.74 -31.38 -19.69
N TYR A 1047 7.83 -32.06 -20.37
CA TYR A 1047 8.05 -33.39 -20.92
C TYR A 1047 8.48 -33.28 -22.39
N SER A 1048 9.60 -33.92 -22.73
CA SER A 1048 9.99 -34.09 -24.13
C SER A 1048 8.95 -34.92 -24.89
N LYS A 1049 8.90 -34.75 -26.22
CA LYS A 1049 8.01 -35.55 -27.09
C LYS A 1049 8.22 -37.05 -26.90
N GLU A 1050 9.46 -37.48 -26.68
CA GLU A 1050 9.80 -38.89 -26.42
C GLU A 1050 9.27 -39.38 -25.07
N GLN A 1051 9.37 -38.56 -24.01
CA GLN A 1051 8.82 -38.90 -22.69
C GLN A 1051 7.29 -39.01 -22.74
N LEU A 1052 6.61 -38.07 -23.41
CA LEU A 1052 5.15 -38.13 -23.59
C LEU A 1052 4.72 -39.38 -24.36
N GLN A 1053 5.49 -39.81 -25.36
CA GLN A 1053 5.24 -41.06 -26.08
C GLN A 1053 5.42 -42.30 -25.19
N LYS A 1054 6.47 -42.34 -24.35
CA LYS A 1054 6.68 -43.41 -23.37
C LYS A 1054 5.55 -43.48 -22.33
N LEU A 1055 5.12 -42.33 -21.80
CA LEU A 1055 4.01 -42.26 -20.83
C LEU A 1055 2.67 -42.67 -21.46
N ALA A 1056 2.43 -42.30 -22.73
CA ALA A 1056 1.25 -42.74 -23.47
C ALA A 1056 1.27 -44.25 -23.75
N GLN A 1057 2.45 -44.84 -23.97
CA GLN A 1057 2.62 -46.29 -24.13
C GLN A 1057 2.34 -47.02 -22.80
N LEU A 1058 2.93 -46.57 -21.70
CA LEU A 1058 2.66 -47.08 -20.35
C LEU A 1058 1.17 -47.00 -20.00
N THR A 1059 0.50 -45.90 -20.38
CA THR A 1059 -0.94 -45.72 -20.17
C THR A 1059 -1.74 -46.84 -20.85
N LYS A 1060 -1.40 -47.20 -22.09
CA LYS A 1060 -2.05 -48.29 -22.82
C LYS A 1060 -1.76 -49.65 -22.20
N GLU A 1061 -0.54 -49.87 -21.72
CA GLU A 1061 -0.14 -51.11 -21.04
C GLU A 1061 -0.92 -51.32 -19.74
N ILE A 1062 -1.00 -50.27 -18.89
CA ILE A 1062 -1.78 -50.29 -17.65
C ILE A 1062 -3.27 -50.53 -17.94
N GLN A 1063 -3.84 -49.82 -18.92
CA GLN A 1063 -5.24 -49.99 -19.31
C GLN A 1063 -5.54 -51.41 -19.82
N THR A 1064 -4.63 -51.99 -20.61
CA THR A 1064 -4.77 -53.35 -21.14
C THR A 1064 -4.62 -54.41 -20.04
N ALA A 1065 -3.59 -54.28 -19.19
CA ALA A 1065 -3.31 -55.22 -18.10
C ALA A 1065 -4.42 -55.23 -17.03
N THR A 1066 -5.11 -54.10 -16.85
CA THR A 1066 -6.17 -53.93 -15.84
C THR A 1066 -7.58 -54.06 -16.40
N ASN A 1067 -7.72 -54.39 -17.70
CA ASN A 1067 -9.02 -54.42 -18.40
C ASN A 1067 -9.85 -53.14 -18.16
N ASN A 1068 -9.21 -51.98 -18.27
CA ASN A 1068 -9.77 -50.64 -18.03
C ASN A 1068 -10.35 -50.41 -16.62
N GLN A 1069 -9.97 -51.21 -15.61
CA GLN A 1069 -10.40 -50.97 -14.21
C GLN A 1069 -9.62 -49.85 -13.52
N ILE A 1070 -8.41 -49.51 -14.01
CA ILE A 1070 -7.61 -48.40 -13.52
C ILE A 1070 -7.74 -47.22 -14.49
N GLN A 1071 -8.20 -46.07 -13.99
CA GLN A 1071 -8.20 -44.83 -14.76
C GLN A 1071 -6.83 -44.17 -14.64
N VAL A 1072 -6.22 -43.86 -15.78
CA VAL A 1072 -4.91 -43.19 -15.84
C VAL A 1072 -5.13 -41.71 -16.13
N LEU A 1073 -4.57 -40.83 -15.30
CA LEU A 1073 -4.59 -39.39 -15.50
C LEU A 1073 -3.34 -38.95 -16.27
N PRO A 1074 -3.44 -37.99 -17.21
CA PRO A 1074 -2.27 -37.39 -17.84
C PRO A 1074 -1.35 -36.75 -16.79
N VAL A 1075 -0.04 -36.84 -16.98
CA VAL A 1075 0.96 -36.29 -16.04
C VAL A 1075 0.83 -34.78 -15.88
N GLU A 1076 0.40 -34.08 -16.93
CA GLU A 1076 0.17 -32.63 -16.92
C GLU A 1076 -1.05 -32.19 -16.08
N LYS A 1077 -1.88 -33.14 -15.64
CA LYS A 1077 -3.00 -32.88 -14.73
C LYS A 1077 -2.59 -32.83 -13.26
N LEU A 1078 -1.33 -33.11 -12.93
CA LEU A 1078 -0.76 -32.82 -11.63
C LEU A 1078 -0.04 -31.47 -11.71
N ILE A 1079 -0.58 -30.45 -11.05
CA ILE A 1079 -0.04 -29.09 -11.05
C ILE A 1079 0.44 -28.71 -9.64
N SER A 1080 1.50 -27.92 -9.56
CA SER A 1080 2.10 -27.46 -8.30
C SER A 1080 2.65 -26.04 -8.44
N GLN A 1081 2.59 -25.24 -7.39
CA GLN A 1081 3.19 -23.90 -7.39
C GLN A 1081 4.71 -24.02 -7.15
N GLY A 1082 5.53 -23.61 -8.11
CA GLY A 1082 6.99 -23.55 -7.94
C GLY A 1082 7.78 -24.88 -7.91
N ILE A 1083 7.14 -26.04 -7.75
CA ILE A 1083 7.84 -27.33 -7.54
C ILE A 1083 7.79 -28.19 -8.79
N ASN A 1084 8.92 -28.80 -9.16
CA ASN A 1084 8.96 -29.74 -10.27
C ASN A 1084 8.86 -31.19 -9.77
N ILE A 1085 7.82 -31.92 -10.18
CA ILE A 1085 7.61 -33.32 -9.83
C ILE A 1085 7.77 -34.15 -11.11
N PRO A 1086 8.96 -34.70 -11.39
CA PRO A 1086 9.22 -35.44 -12.63
C PRO A 1086 8.56 -36.83 -12.58
N LEU A 1087 7.36 -36.94 -13.14
CA LEU A 1087 6.64 -38.20 -13.13
C LEU A 1087 7.14 -39.16 -14.21
N GLU A 1088 7.61 -40.32 -13.76
CA GLU A 1088 7.95 -41.43 -14.65
C GLU A 1088 6.77 -42.39 -14.90
N LEU A 1089 5.75 -42.31 -14.03
CA LEU A 1089 4.49 -43.04 -14.14
C LEU A 1089 3.34 -42.03 -13.97
N PRO A 1090 2.31 -42.05 -14.83
CA PRO A 1090 1.16 -41.18 -14.67
C PRO A 1090 0.40 -41.45 -13.37
N PRO A 1091 -0.25 -40.45 -12.76
CA PRO A 1091 -1.14 -40.67 -11.63
C PRO A 1091 -2.30 -41.59 -12.04
N VAL A 1092 -2.73 -42.47 -11.15
CA VAL A 1092 -3.80 -43.44 -11.44
C VAL A 1092 -4.89 -43.37 -10.41
N ILE A 1093 -6.14 -43.52 -10.83
CA ILE A 1093 -7.30 -43.61 -9.94
C ILE A 1093 -7.70 -45.08 -9.84
N ILE A 1094 -7.63 -45.63 -8.63
CA ILE A 1094 -8.02 -47.00 -8.29
C ILE A 1094 -9.12 -46.91 -7.24
N LYS A 1095 -10.32 -47.43 -7.55
CA LYS A 1095 -11.49 -47.41 -6.66
C LYS A 1095 -11.81 -46.01 -6.09
N GLY A 1096 -11.64 -44.96 -6.90
CA GLY A 1096 -11.89 -43.58 -6.49
C GLY A 1096 -10.78 -42.91 -5.66
N THR A 1097 -9.67 -43.61 -5.39
CA THR A 1097 -8.48 -43.03 -4.74
C THR A 1097 -7.41 -42.76 -5.79
N THR A 1098 -6.87 -41.54 -5.81
CA THR A 1098 -5.73 -41.17 -6.66
C THR A 1098 -4.42 -41.65 -6.05
N TYR A 1099 -3.60 -42.32 -6.84
CA TYR A 1099 -2.29 -42.82 -6.50
C TYR A 1099 -1.20 -42.12 -7.31
N ILE A 1100 -0.04 -42.00 -6.68
CA ILE A 1100 1.17 -41.44 -7.29
C ILE A 1100 2.37 -42.31 -6.92
N THR A 1101 3.40 -42.29 -7.77
CA THR A 1101 4.70 -42.89 -7.42
C THR A 1101 5.32 -42.14 -6.25
N VAL A 1102 5.68 -42.88 -5.20
CA VAL A 1102 6.16 -42.29 -3.93
C VAL A 1102 7.46 -41.50 -4.11
N ARG A 1103 8.43 -42.05 -4.86
CA ARG A 1103 9.78 -41.50 -4.94
C ARG A 1103 9.85 -40.11 -5.61
N PRO A 1104 9.33 -39.89 -6.83
CA PRO A 1104 9.42 -38.58 -7.47
C PRO A 1104 8.71 -37.48 -6.69
N LEU A 1105 7.61 -37.82 -6.02
CA LEU A 1105 6.90 -36.89 -5.15
C LEU A 1105 7.76 -36.56 -3.92
N SER A 1106 8.17 -37.56 -3.15
CA SER A 1106 8.92 -37.35 -1.90
C SER A 1106 10.26 -36.65 -2.12
N GLU A 1107 11.01 -37.00 -3.16
CA GLU A 1107 12.29 -36.36 -3.49
C GLU A 1107 12.13 -34.91 -3.93
N ALA A 1108 11.03 -34.57 -4.63
CA ALA A 1108 10.72 -33.18 -4.98
C ALA A 1108 10.53 -32.28 -3.75
N PHE A 1109 10.21 -32.89 -2.59
CA PHE A 1109 10.10 -32.22 -1.29
C PHE A 1109 11.30 -32.48 -0.36
N LYS A 1110 12.48 -32.74 -0.94
CA LYS A 1110 13.76 -32.96 -0.21
C LYS A 1110 13.74 -34.14 0.78
N SER A 1111 12.84 -35.10 0.59
CA SER A 1111 12.78 -36.32 1.40
C SER A 1111 13.62 -37.44 0.78
N THR A 1112 14.27 -38.23 1.63
CA THR A 1112 14.96 -39.47 1.25
C THR A 1112 13.98 -40.62 1.25
N VAL A 1113 14.03 -41.48 0.22
CA VAL A 1113 13.16 -42.68 0.12
C VAL A 1113 14.00 -43.96 0.12
N VAL A 1114 13.75 -44.82 1.11
CA VAL A 1114 14.41 -46.12 1.27
C VAL A 1114 13.37 -47.22 1.03
N TRP A 1115 13.73 -48.23 0.22
CA TRP A 1115 12.93 -49.43 -0.02
C TRP A 1115 13.57 -50.62 0.66
N ASP A 1116 12.78 -51.37 1.42
CA ASP A 1116 13.12 -52.67 1.99
C ASP A 1116 12.38 -53.77 1.22
N ASP A 1117 13.15 -54.65 0.59
CA ASP A 1117 12.63 -55.74 -0.23
C ASP A 1117 12.12 -56.93 0.59
N SER A 1118 12.69 -57.21 1.77
CA SER A 1118 12.26 -58.35 2.59
C SER A 1118 10.89 -58.12 3.20
N ASP A 1119 10.62 -56.87 3.60
CA ASP A 1119 9.40 -56.49 4.30
C ASP A 1119 8.42 -55.73 3.39
N GLN A 1120 8.76 -55.56 2.10
CA GLN A 1120 8.02 -54.76 1.13
C GLN A 1120 7.60 -53.40 1.69
N THR A 1121 8.56 -52.70 2.31
CA THR A 1121 8.31 -51.47 3.08
C THR A 1121 9.05 -50.29 2.46
N VAL A 1122 8.36 -49.17 2.33
CA VAL A 1122 8.95 -47.89 1.93
C VAL A 1122 9.03 -46.96 3.14
N THR A 1123 10.21 -46.40 3.37
CA THR A 1123 10.48 -45.40 4.41
C THR A 1123 10.87 -44.08 3.75
N ILE A 1124 10.21 -43.00 4.16
CA ILE A 1124 10.37 -41.66 3.61
C ILE A 1124 10.78 -40.75 4.78
N THR A 1125 11.89 -40.04 4.65
CA THR A 1125 12.43 -39.23 5.76
C THR A 1125 12.89 -37.85 5.27
N ASN A 1126 12.48 -36.78 5.94
CA ASN A 1126 13.06 -35.44 5.81
C ASN A 1126 13.38 -34.85 7.21
N ASP A 1127 13.81 -33.58 7.27
CA ASP A 1127 14.25 -32.91 8.50
C ASP A 1127 13.18 -32.86 9.62
N GLN A 1128 11.90 -33.06 9.27
CA GLN A 1128 10.75 -32.87 10.18
C GLN A 1128 9.86 -34.13 10.32
N THR A 1129 9.88 -35.04 9.35
CA THR A 1129 8.90 -36.13 9.22
C THR A 1129 9.53 -37.45 8.74
N THR A 1130 9.14 -38.56 9.37
CA THR A 1130 9.40 -39.93 8.94
C THR A 1130 8.08 -40.67 8.66
N ILE A 1131 7.92 -41.21 7.45
CA ILE A 1131 6.73 -41.95 7.00
C ILE A 1131 7.15 -43.38 6.64
N ILE A 1132 6.47 -44.38 7.17
CA ILE A 1132 6.71 -45.80 6.87
C ILE A 1132 5.43 -46.42 6.34
N CYS A 1133 5.50 -47.06 5.18
CA CYS A 1133 4.36 -47.69 4.52
C CYS A 1133 4.74 -49.07 3.98
N GLN A 1134 3.93 -50.08 4.25
CA GLN A 1134 4.12 -51.43 3.72
C GLN A 1134 3.13 -51.70 2.57
N ILE A 1135 3.57 -52.39 1.52
CA ILE A 1135 2.70 -52.77 0.39
C ILE A 1135 1.53 -53.62 0.88
N ASP A 1136 0.34 -53.34 0.34
CA ASP A 1136 -0.93 -53.99 0.65
C ASP A 1136 -1.38 -53.90 2.13
N ASN A 1137 -0.68 -53.11 2.96
CA ASN A 1137 -1.04 -52.83 4.34
C ASN A 1137 -1.75 -51.46 4.46
N PRO A 1138 -3.00 -51.40 4.95
CA PRO A 1138 -3.72 -50.14 5.11
C PRO A 1138 -3.29 -49.35 6.36
N ILE A 1139 -2.27 -49.78 7.09
CA ILE A 1139 -1.70 -49.07 8.24
C ILE A 1139 -0.31 -48.55 7.86
N ALA A 1140 -0.12 -47.24 7.97
CA ALA A 1140 1.16 -46.55 7.83
C ALA A 1140 1.61 -45.98 9.19
N SER A 1141 2.88 -45.61 9.32
CA SER A 1141 3.38 -44.87 10.48
C SER A 1141 3.89 -43.49 10.05
N VAL A 1142 3.47 -42.42 10.74
CA VAL A 1142 3.96 -41.05 10.55
C VAL A 1142 4.52 -40.56 11.87
N ASN A 1143 5.83 -40.28 11.93
CA ASN A 1143 6.55 -39.89 13.14
C ASN A 1143 6.34 -40.86 14.32
N GLY A 1144 6.24 -42.16 14.02
CA GLY A 1144 6.00 -43.21 15.02
C GLY A 1144 4.53 -43.44 15.38
N ASN A 1145 3.61 -42.61 14.89
CA ASN A 1145 2.16 -42.77 15.13
C ASN A 1145 1.49 -43.55 13.99
N GLU A 1146 0.64 -44.52 14.31
CA GLU A 1146 -0.10 -45.30 13.30
C GLU A 1146 -1.23 -44.47 12.66
N VAL A 1147 -1.29 -44.51 11.33
CA VAL A 1147 -2.29 -43.83 10.49
C VAL A 1147 -2.95 -44.86 9.58
N ARG A 1148 -4.29 -44.93 9.62
CA ARG A 1148 -5.07 -45.83 8.76
C ARG A 1148 -5.35 -45.17 7.41
N LEU A 1149 -4.93 -45.82 6.34
CA LEU A 1149 -5.11 -45.38 4.95
C LEU A 1149 -6.48 -45.82 4.41
N THR A 1150 -7.08 -44.98 3.56
CA THR A 1150 -8.33 -45.31 2.85
C THR A 1150 -8.14 -46.49 1.89
N GLU A 1151 -6.98 -46.55 1.25
CA GLU A 1151 -6.54 -47.69 0.46
C GLU A 1151 -5.03 -47.94 0.71
N PRO A 1152 -4.55 -49.19 0.64
CA PRO A 1152 -3.16 -49.50 0.94
C PRO A 1152 -2.20 -49.08 -0.19
N PRO A 1153 -0.89 -48.88 0.09
CA PRO A 1153 0.14 -48.76 -0.93
C PRO A 1153 0.18 -50.00 -1.83
N ARG A 1154 0.52 -49.84 -3.11
CA ARG A 1154 0.52 -50.93 -4.11
C ARG A 1154 1.78 -50.89 -4.97
N LEU A 1155 2.03 -51.99 -5.66
CA LEU A 1155 3.00 -52.05 -6.76
C LEU A 1155 2.26 -51.92 -8.10
N LEU A 1156 2.70 -50.99 -8.94
CA LEU A 1156 2.22 -50.82 -10.33
C LEU A 1156 3.43 -50.62 -11.24
N GLU A 1157 3.57 -51.44 -12.30
CA GLU A 1157 4.72 -51.40 -13.21
C GLU A 1157 6.08 -51.39 -12.46
N HIS A 1158 6.22 -52.26 -11.45
CA HIS A 1158 7.39 -52.36 -10.57
C HIS A 1158 7.71 -51.11 -9.73
N ARG A 1159 6.74 -50.20 -9.54
CA ARG A 1159 6.90 -48.97 -8.75
C ARG A 1159 5.92 -48.95 -7.59
N THR A 1160 6.41 -48.49 -6.44
CA THR A 1160 5.57 -48.24 -5.27
C THR A 1160 4.71 -47.02 -5.50
N ILE A 1161 3.41 -47.23 -5.51
CA ILE A 1161 2.40 -46.17 -5.57
C ILE A 1161 1.68 -46.07 -4.23
N VAL A 1162 1.46 -44.84 -3.79
CA VAL A 1162 0.80 -44.52 -2.50
C VAL A 1162 -0.40 -43.62 -2.74
N PRO A 1163 -1.43 -43.66 -1.87
CA PRO A 1163 -2.53 -42.70 -1.92
C PRO A 1163 -1.98 -41.27 -1.86
N LEU A 1164 -2.26 -40.49 -2.91
CA LEU A 1164 -1.65 -39.18 -3.12
C LEU A 1164 -1.96 -38.20 -1.98
N ARG A 1165 -3.21 -38.15 -1.52
CA ARG A 1165 -3.62 -37.28 -0.42
C ARG A 1165 -2.84 -37.57 0.86
N PHE A 1166 -2.72 -38.84 1.24
CA PHE A 1166 -2.01 -39.26 2.43
C PHE A 1166 -0.55 -38.79 2.41
N ILE A 1167 0.15 -39.04 1.31
CA ILE A 1167 1.57 -38.70 1.23
C ILE A 1167 1.80 -37.18 1.18
N VAL A 1168 0.93 -36.42 0.50
CA VAL A 1168 1.02 -34.95 0.41
C VAL A 1168 0.74 -34.32 1.78
N GLU A 1169 -0.36 -34.68 2.44
CA GLU A 1169 -0.72 -34.14 3.76
C GLU A 1169 0.30 -34.53 4.84
N SER A 1170 0.85 -35.75 4.79
CA SER A 1170 1.88 -36.19 5.75
C SER A 1170 3.19 -35.42 5.59
N LEU A 1171 3.46 -34.86 4.42
CA LEU A 1171 4.61 -33.97 4.17
C LEU A 1171 4.31 -32.50 4.53
N GLY A 1172 3.14 -32.19 5.10
CA GLY A 1172 2.76 -30.83 5.50
C GLY A 1172 2.16 -29.98 4.38
N LEU A 1173 1.77 -30.61 3.27
CA LEU A 1173 1.28 -29.93 2.08
C LEU A 1173 -0.24 -30.05 1.95
N THR A 1174 -0.82 -29.19 1.12
CA THR A 1174 -2.25 -29.19 0.80
C THR A 1174 -2.48 -29.76 -0.59
N ILE A 1175 -3.63 -30.44 -0.75
CA ILE A 1175 -4.06 -31.01 -2.02
C ILE A 1175 -5.50 -30.62 -2.33
N ALA A 1176 -5.72 -30.15 -3.55
CA ALA A 1176 -7.04 -29.84 -4.08
C ALA A 1176 -7.32 -30.64 -5.36
N TRP A 1177 -8.55 -31.12 -5.50
CA TRP A 1177 -9.03 -31.74 -6.73
C TRP A 1177 -10.01 -30.79 -7.41
N GLN A 1178 -9.76 -30.49 -8.70
CA GLN A 1178 -10.66 -29.69 -9.51
C GLN A 1178 -11.50 -30.53 -10.45
N ASP A 1179 -12.79 -30.63 -10.15
CA ASP A 1179 -13.75 -31.46 -10.89
C ASP A 1179 -13.91 -31.04 -12.35
N LEU A 1180 -13.95 -29.73 -12.61
CA LEU A 1180 -14.21 -29.19 -13.95
C LEU A 1180 -13.09 -29.47 -14.95
N THR A 1181 -11.85 -29.52 -14.47
CA THR A 1181 -10.65 -29.71 -15.30
C THR A 1181 -9.98 -31.06 -15.08
N GLN A 1182 -10.47 -31.85 -14.11
CA GLN A 1182 -9.88 -33.10 -13.63
C GLN A 1182 -8.40 -32.93 -13.29
N THR A 1183 -8.09 -31.85 -12.58
CA THR A 1183 -6.71 -31.45 -12.26
C THR A 1183 -6.48 -31.61 -10.77
N ILE A 1184 -5.30 -32.11 -10.40
CA ILE A 1184 -4.84 -32.22 -9.03
C ILE A 1184 -3.87 -31.08 -8.79
N GLU A 1185 -4.16 -30.25 -7.79
CA GLU A 1185 -3.30 -29.16 -7.38
C GLU A 1185 -2.65 -29.49 -6.04
N ILE A 1186 -1.34 -29.33 -5.97
CA ILE A 1186 -0.54 -29.44 -4.74
C ILE A 1186 0.01 -28.04 -4.40
N SER A 1187 -0.22 -27.60 -3.16
CA SER A 1187 0.18 -26.29 -2.64
C SER A 1187 0.79 -26.37 -1.25
N GLY A 1188 1.69 -25.44 -0.91
CA GLY A 1188 2.40 -25.36 0.37
C GLY A 1188 3.92 -25.43 0.17
N LEU A 1189 4.55 -24.27 0.11
CA LEU A 1189 5.98 -23.99 0.39
C LEU A 1189 6.26 -22.50 0.16
#